data_AF-A0A9F5IVU1-F1
#
_entry.id   AF-A0A9F5IVU1-F1
#
_cell.length_a   1.000
_cell.length_b   1.000
_cell.length_c   1.000
_cell.angle_alpha   90.00
_cell.angle_beta   90.00
_cell.angle_gamma   90.00
#
_symmetry.space_group_name_H-M   'P 1'
#
loop_
_entity.id
_entity.type
_entity.pdbx_description
1 polymer ?
#
loop_
_entity_poly.entity_id
_entity_poly.type
_entity_poly.pdbx_seq_one_letter_code
_entity_poly.pdbx_strand_id
1 'polypeptide(L)'
;MLCQLSARFDPRRDVAPWLSERAAAERRGRAGSADTWGNNLETLYIINVERNGNVLYTWKGAQEYTNIGLYDHNSKKNQHLYTFEKDLRVISCSINHEKTLLAISFLQTAQEEKKLLFQPVSKCLTLLIEIHPLNNVKVLKAVDSYVRVQFLYPVTEKKLFPDSCLLLISEDKYVEKLDIRTVKEGDRVMIENSSRLSKERIADDFIWYQWDMLEQRLFYIVTKEERDTLNGIQFYPNKDFKLILEAPLEISLTDIRLKSVNLDYSYYQDQEPIPKPLDVRVFTSDVGSLCLCYSLATLNSKEVTYSVCFLHKGYSKTYTTTLEKMDSLEIKELAFLDLDSYVAAYLPGRFLHLLNTQHPDLICHSFFLTGEDAEINQLNTSTVFSPVKSSILDRSTGRIFTVAMNQKALLQFLWNSKLDNDKLAALHCLLLHVGSTVDLENQIIQWISDNVSTCFAFDPIQELIIASLYWKMCLESINLEKLLPYTSLLNWKEDVPGILCKTHIISLPFLKVQNCKGFWEKLNLNLEYVKYVEPPLHFSHQVLRREWNKLLSDQKTAARTTYIKSIFENTKKVLSSLNTWETEERIAPLFQDEDYQQRLLTGLMVAQLKDHLLRPLQYVGKKKIDQIAVDYVSKLLDLICRMMENIWRKYSLSSLSFSFRQQGKANEIIVFHIMCQILQATSGMCLPLPPGFHTLHLEIGMRCFPLHTVLQYVDHGVLHLTEKIRQH
;
A
#
# COMPACT_ATOMS: atom_id res chain seq x y z
N MET A 1 15.07 5.99 -10.14
CA MET A 1 14.13 6.42 -9.08
C MET A 1 13.11 5.33 -8.80
N LEU A 2 13.04 4.88 -7.56
CA LEU A 2 12.19 3.77 -7.14
C LEU A 2 10.70 4.13 -7.13
N CYS A 3 10.35 5.37 -6.77
CA CYS A 3 8.98 5.89 -6.87
C CYS A 3 8.78 6.68 -8.17
N GLN A 4 7.67 6.44 -8.85
CA GLN A 4 7.24 7.19 -10.03
C GLN A 4 6.03 8.06 -9.69
N LEU A 5 6.11 9.34 -10.05
CA LEU A 5 4.99 10.27 -9.99
C LEU A 5 4.31 10.34 -11.36
N SER A 6 2.98 10.26 -11.35
CA SER A 6 2.15 10.48 -12.53
C SER A 6 1.15 11.61 -12.25
N ALA A 7 1.19 12.68 -13.03
CA ALA A 7 0.34 13.86 -12.78
C ALA A 7 -1.14 13.55 -13.11
N ARG A 8 -1.95 13.40 -12.07
CA ARG A 8 -3.40 13.21 -12.14
C ARG A 8 -4.13 14.51 -12.48
N PHE A 9 -3.63 15.63 -11.96
CA PHE A 9 -4.12 16.98 -12.24
C PHE A 9 -2.96 17.96 -12.31
N ASP A 10 -2.92 18.77 -13.37
CA ASP A 10 -1.98 19.88 -13.51
C ASP A 10 -2.75 21.15 -13.87
N PRO A 11 -2.79 22.19 -13.00
CA PRO A 11 -3.49 23.43 -13.28
C PRO A 11 -3.11 24.08 -14.62
N ARG A 12 -1.85 23.98 -15.02
CA ARG A 12 -1.35 24.56 -16.28
C ARG A 12 -1.88 23.82 -17.51
N ARG A 13 -2.01 22.49 -17.41
CA ARG A 13 -2.51 21.64 -18.51
C ARG A 13 -4.04 21.63 -18.55
N ASP A 14 -4.66 21.49 -17.39
CA ASP A 14 -6.06 21.09 -17.27
C ASP A 14 -7.00 22.29 -17.09
N VAL A 15 -6.53 23.41 -16.53
CA VAL A 15 -7.37 24.60 -16.24
C VAL A 15 -6.99 25.81 -17.08
N ALA A 16 -5.69 26.03 -17.32
CA ALA A 16 -5.20 27.22 -18.03
C ALA A 16 -5.81 27.45 -19.43
N PRO A 17 -5.95 26.42 -20.29
CA PRO A 17 -6.53 26.62 -21.62
C PRO A 17 -7.98 27.10 -21.52
N TRP A 18 -8.74 26.52 -20.60
CA TRP A 18 -10.15 26.88 -20.38
C TRP A 18 -10.31 28.30 -19.83
N LEU A 19 -9.47 28.72 -18.87
CA LEU A 19 -9.47 30.10 -18.38
C LEU A 19 -9.09 31.11 -19.48
N SER A 20 -8.17 30.73 -20.36
CA SER A 20 -7.72 31.56 -21.48
C SER A 20 -8.82 31.74 -22.53
N GLU A 21 -9.53 30.67 -22.88
CA GLU A 21 -10.69 30.71 -23.77
C GLU A 21 -11.80 31.60 -23.20
N ARG A 22 -12.09 31.46 -21.90
CA ARG A 22 -13.11 32.27 -21.23
C ARG A 22 -12.73 33.75 -21.21
N ALA A 23 -11.48 34.06 -20.86
CA ALA A 23 -10.97 35.42 -20.91
C ALA A 23 -11.00 35.99 -22.35
N ALA A 24 -10.80 35.16 -23.38
CA ALA A 24 -10.93 35.57 -24.78
C ALA A 24 -12.39 35.82 -25.20
N ALA A 25 -13.33 35.01 -24.71
CA ALA A 25 -14.76 35.20 -24.94
C ALA A 25 -15.27 36.49 -24.26
N GLU A 26 -14.84 36.77 -23.03
CA GLU A 26 -15.16 38.00 -22.30
C GLU A 26 -14.55 39.25 -23.00
N ARG A 27 -13.35 39.12 -23.59
CA ARG A 27 -12.73 40.16 -24.43
C ARG A 27 -13.52 40.51 -25.69
N ARG A 28 -14.19 39.54 -26.34
CA ARG A 28 -15.04 39.82 -27.50
C ARG A 28 -16.32 40.60 -27.15
N GLY A 29 -16.72 40.59 -25.88
CA GLY A 29 -17.92 41.28 -25.38
C GLY A 29 -17.70 42.70 -24.85
N ARG A 30 -16.46 43.11 -24.54
CA ARG A 30 -16.13 44.46 -24.04
C ARG A 30 -15.00 45.10 -24.85
N ALA A 31 -15.35 46.08 -25.68
CA ALA A 31 -14.38 46.96 -26.31
C ALA A 31 -13.83 47.95 -25.27
N GLY A 32 -12.60 47.70 -24.78
CA GLY A 32 -11.80 48.70 -24.07
C GLY A 32 -11.34 48.29 -22.66
N SER A 33 -10.18 47.65 -22.56
CA SER A 33 -9.05 47.98 -21.66
C SER A 33 -8.08 46.79 -21.69
N ALA A 34 -6.89 46.98 -22.26
CA ALA A 34 -5.97 45.89 -22.57
C ALA A 34 -5.03 45.48 -21.41
N ASP A 35 -5.01 46.20 -20.29
CA ASP A 35 -3.80 46.21 -19.41
C ASP A 35 -4.00 45.76 -17.95
N THR A 36 -5.08 45.06 -17.58
CA THR A 36 -5.31 44.66 -16.16
C THR A 36 -5.59 43.18 -15.89
N TRP A 37 -5.51 42.30 -16.88
CA TRP A 37 -5.64 40.86 -16.63
C TRP A 37 -4.28 40.26 -16.22
N GLY A 38 -3.98 40.33 -14.92
CA GLY A 38 -2.91 39.55 -14.31
C GLY A 38 -3.10 38.06 -14.60
N ASN A 39 -2.01 37.29 -14.65
CA ASN A 39 -2.04 35.86 -14.93
C ASN A 39 -3.04 35.15 -13.99
N ASN A 40 -4.25 34.82 -14.45
CA ASN A 40 -5.26 34.10 -13.65
C ASN A 40 -4.68 32.81 -13.01
N LEU A 41 -3.65 32.23 -13.63
CA LEU A 41 -2.82 31.13 -13.16
C LEU A 41 -2.06 31.39 -11.84
N GLU A 42 -1.59 32.61 -11.60
CA GLU A 42 -0.88 32.98 -10.35
C GLU A 42 -1.84 33.10 -9.17
N THR A 43 -3.12 33.28 -9.45
CA THR A 43 -4.19 33.36 -8.44
C THR A 43 -4.99 32.06 -8.31
N LEU A 44 -4.58 31.00 -9.03
CA LEU A 44 -5.28 29.72 -9.03
C LEU A 44 -4.88 28.88 -7.83
N TYR A 45 -5.85 28.55 -6.98
CA TYR A 45 -5.64 27.73 -5.80
C TYR A 45 -6.63 26.58 -5.73
N ILE A 46 -6.14 25.38 -5.43
CA ILE A 46 -7.00 24.23 -5.11
C ILE A 46 -7.58 24.45 -3.71
N ILE A 47 -8.88 24.24 -3.57
CA ILE A 47 -9.61 24.43 -2.32
C ILE A 47 -10.05 23.09 -1.73
N ASN A 48 -10.34 22.10 -2.57
CA ASN A 48 -10.74 20.77 -2.13
C ASN A 48 -10.64 19.74 -3.27
N VAL A 49 -10.59 18.46 -2.91
CA VAL A 49 -10.70 17.32 -3.82
C VAL A 49 -11.84 16.43 -3.33
N GLU A 50 -12.88 16.28 -4.13
CA GLU A 50 -14.06 15.50 -3.76
C GLU A 50 -13.84 13.99 -3.89
N ARG A 51 -14.72 13.19 -3.28
CA ARG A 51 -14.62 11.72 -3.28
C ARG A 51 -14.51 11.10 -4.67
N ASN A 52 -15.16 11.69 -5.67
CA ASN A 52 -15.13 11.22 -7.06
C ASN A 52 -13.86 11.66 -7.82
N GLY A 53 -12.91 12.31 -7.15
CA GLY A 53 -11.67 12.83 -7.73
C GLY A 53 -11.82 14.18 -8.40
N ASN A 54 -13.00 14.81 -8.34
CA ASN A 54 -13.18 16.16 -8.89
C ASN A 54 -12.43 17.19 -8.04
N VAL A 55 -11.80 18.15 -8.70
CA VAL A 55 -10.97 19.17 -8.06
C VAL A 55 -11.73 20.49 -8.04
N LEU A 56 -11.92 21.05 -6.85
CA LEU A 56 -12.46 22.39 -6.65
C LEU A 56 -11.32 23.39 -6.55
N TYR A 57 -11.40 24.46 -7.33
CA TYR A 57 -10.37 25.49 -7.36
C TYR A 57 -10.97 26.90 -7.41
N THR A 58 -10.19 27.88 -6.97
CA THR A 58 -10.50 29.32 -7.10
C THR A 58 -9.53 30.00 -8.02
N TRP A 59 -9.98 31.10 -8.63
CA TRP A 59 -9.11 32.06 -9.30
C TRP A 59 -9.70 33.47 -9.18
N LYS A 60 -8.87 34.49 -9.35
CA LYS A 60 -9.33 35.88 -9.43
C LYS A 60 -9.66 36.27 -10.87
N GLY A 61 -10.83 36.86 -11.07
CA GLY A 61 -11.29 37.35 -12.37
C GLY A 61 -10.89 38.80 -12.66
N ALA A 62 -11.41 39.36 -13.76
CA ALA A 62 -11.08 40.70 -14.28
C ALA A 62 -11.29 41.88 -13.30
N GLN A 63 -12.07 41.66 -12.24
CA GLN A 63 -12.45 42.66 -11.23
C GLN A 63 -11.95 42.27 -9.82
N GLU A 64 -10.91 41.42 -9.71
CA GLU A 64 -10.45 40.80 -8.44
C GLU A 64 -11.54 39.96 -7.73
N TYR A 65 -12.62 39.63 -8.43
CA TYR A 65 -13.69 38.77 -7.95
C TYR A 65 -13.22 37.33 -7.79
N THR A 66 -13.55 36.72 -6.67
CA THR A 66 -13.26 35.32 -6.40
C THR A 66 -14.24 34.42 -7.14
N ASN A 67 -13.76 33.65 -8.10
CA ASN A 67 -14.54 32.66 -8.84
C ASN A 67 -14.25 31.25 -8.35
N ILE A 68 -15.25 30.38 -8.39
CA ILE A 68 -15.13 28.96 -8.02
C ILE A 68 -15.39 28.08 -9.24
N GLY A 69 -14.45 27.17 -9.47
CA GLY A 69 -14.47 26.22 -10.56
C GLY A 69 -14.42 24.78 -10.07
N LEU A 70 -14.94 23.89 -10.91
CA LEU A 70 -14.92 22.46 -10.74
C LEU A 70 -14.24 21.86 -11.97
N TYR A 71 -13.16 21.10 -11.74
CA TYR A 71 -12.60 20.21 -12.75
C TYR A 71 -13.13 18.79 -12.52
N ASP A 72 -13.83 18.26 -13.52
CA ASP A 72 -14.35 16.91 -13.49
C ASP A 72 -13.31 15.93 -14.02
N HIS A 73 -12.82 15.04 -13.15
CA HIS A 73 -11.69 14.16 -13.46
C HIS A 73 -12.02 13.14 -14.55
N ASN A 74 -13.26 12.65 -14.58
CA ASN A 74 -13.68 11.61 -15.53
C ASN A 74 -13.92 12.18 -16.91
N SER A 75 -14.60 13.32 -17.01
CA SER A 75 -14.90 13.97 -18.28
C SER A 75 -13.80 14.90 -18.79
N LYS A 76 -12.81 15.23 -17.94
CA LYS A 76 -11.73 16.20 -18.20
C LYS A 76 -12.26 17.57 -18.63
N LYS A 77 -13.38 18.00 -18.05
CA LYS A 77 -14.03 19.27 -18.36
C LYS A 77 -14.03 20.19 -17.14
N ASN A 78 -13.87 21.49 -17.41
CA ASN A 78 -14.02 22.54 -16.41
C ASN A 78 -15.44 23.10 -16.44
N GLN A 79 -15.97 23.38 -15.25
CA GLN A 79 -17.25 24.04 -15.05
C GLN A 79 -17.09 25.19 -14.06
N HIS A 80 -17.70 26.33 -14.38
CA HIS A 80 -17.84 27.44 -13.46
C HIS A 80 -19.03 27.21 -12.52
N LEU A 81 -18.83 27.31 -11.22
CA LEU A 81 -19.89 27.08 -10.23
C LEU A 81 -20.50 28.39 -9.72
N TYR A 82 -19.67 29.33 -9.25
CA TYR A 82 -20.16 30.55 -8.60
C TYR A 82 -19.11 31.67 -8.64
N THR A 83 -19.55 32.92 -8.70
CA THR A 83 -18.72 34.13 -8.63
C THR A 83 -19.12 34.95 -7.41
N PHE A 84 -18.14 35.29 -6.58
CA PHE A 84 -18.30 36.31 -5.54
C PHE A 84 -17.84 37.66 -6.07
N GLU A 85 -18.69 38.68 -6.00
CA GLU A 85 -18.38 40.07 -6.38
C GLU A 85 -17.48 40.78 -5.34
N LYS A 86 -16.56 40.03 -4.73
CA LYS A 86 -15.60 40.47 -3.71
C LYS A 86 -14.34 39.61 -3.79
N ASP A 87 -13.22 40.16 -3.32
CA ASP A 87 -12.00 39.39 -3.06
C ASP A 87 -12.15 38.68 -1.71
N LEU A 88 -12.47 37.39 -1.76
CA LEU A 88 -12.67 36.54 -0.60
C LEU A 88 -11.49 35.59 -0.42
N ARG A 89 -11.03 35.47 0.83
CA ARG A 89 -10.07 34.43 1.22
C ARG A 89 -10.82 33.15 1.58
N VAL A 90 -11.02 32.29 0.57
CA VAL A 90 -11.70 31.00 0.75
C VAL A 90 -10.82 30.05 1.55
N ILE A 91 -11.40 29.46 2.58
CA ILE A 91 -10.75 28.52 3.48
C ILE A 91 -11.03 27.08 3.05
N SER A 92 -12.30 26.78 2.78
CA SER A 92 -12.78 25.43 2.47
C SER A 92 -14.05 25.52 1.62
N CYS A 93 -14.22 24.57 0.71
CA CYS A 93 -15.36 24.50 -0.18
C CYS A 93 -15.66 23.05 -0.54
N SER A 94 -16.93 22.68 -0.59
CA SER A 94 -17.36 21.35 -1.02
C SER A 94 -18.66 21.43 -1.79
N ILE A 95 -18.85 20.51 -2.74
CA ILE A 95 -20.04 20.38 -3.57
C ILE A 95 -20.73 19.05 -3.29
N ASN A 96 -22.06 19.02 -3.32
CA ASN A 96 -22.78 17.77 -3.16
C ASN A 96 -22.68 16.88 -4.42
N HIS A 97 -22.98 15.59 -4.27
CA HIS A 97 -22.92 14.61 -5.36
C HIS A 97 -23.74 15.02 -6.60
N GLU A 98 -24.87 15.70 -6.41
CA GLU A 98 -25.77 16.12 -7.48
C GLU A 98 -25.35 17.42 -8.19
N LYS A 99 -24.30 18.10 -7.70
CA LYS A 99 -23.83 19.41 -8.19
C LYS A 99 -24.87 20.54 -8.07
N THR A 100 -25.78 20.43 -7.10
CA THR A 100 -26.89 21.37 -6.85
C THR A 100 -26.62 22.31 -5.68
N LEU A 101 -25.83 21.88 -4.70
CA LEU A 101 -25.50 22.62 -3.49
C LEU A 101 -23.98 22.83 -3.37
N LEU A 102 -23.60 24.05 -2.99
CA LEU A 102 -22.22 24.45 -2.73
C LEU A 102 -22.11 24.95 -1.29
N ALA A 103 -21.24 24.33 -0.49
CA ALA A 103 -20.87 24.82 0.82
C ALA A 103 -19.52 25.52 0.73
N ILE A 104 -19.38 26.66 1.37
CA ILE A 104 -18.15 27.45 1.35
C ILE A 104 -17.91 28.12 2.70
N SER A 105 -16.65 28.14 3.13
CA SER A 105 -16.19 28.92 4.26
C SER A 105 -15.07 29.87 3.84
N PHE A 106 -15.14 31.13 4.26
CA PHE A 106 -14.17 32.16 3.90
C PHE A 106 -13.97 33.18 5.02
N LEU A 107 -12.83 33.89 4.97
CA LEU A 107 -12.51 34.97 5.89
C LEU A 107 -13.03 36.31 5.40
N GLN A 108 -13.61 37.08 6.32
CA GLN A 108 -13.96 38.47 6.09
C GLN A 108 -12.70 39.33 6.26
N THR A 109 -12.46 40.26 5.33
CA THR A 109 -11.26 41.11 5.33
C THR A 109 -11.48 42.37 6.19
N ALA A 110 -10.41 42.86 6.83
CA ALA A 110 -10.42 44.00 7.77
C ALA A 110 -10.95 45.34 7.19
N GLN A 111 -11.19 45.43 5.88
CA GLN A 111 -11.79 46.61 5.27
C GLN A 111 -13.28 46.76 5.63
N GLU A 112 -13.95 45.67 6.03
CA GLU A 112 -15.33 45.68 6.55
C GLU A 112 -15.41 46.05 8.05
N GLU A 113 -14.36 45.77 8.85
CA GLU A 113 -14.28 46.16 10.28
C GLU A 113 -14.40 47.69 10.46
N LYS A 114 -13.93 48.48 9.48
CA LYS A 114 -13.96 49.96 9.56
C LYS A 114 -15.32 50.58 9.26
N LYS A 115 -16.27 49.86 8.63
CA LYS A 115 -17.61 50.39 8.29
C LYS A 115 -18.66 50.15 9.38
N LEU A 116 -18.41 49.21 10.30
CA LEU A 116 -19.33 48.81 11.36
C LEU A 116 -18.67 49.01 12.73
N LEU A 117 -18.45 50.26 13.12
CA LEU A 117 -17.74 50.66 14.35
C LEU A 117 -18.38 50.16 15.67
N PHE A 118 -19.49 49.42 15.65
CA PHE A 118 -20.22 48.99 16.85
C PHE A 118 -20.83 47.58 16.81
N GLN A 119 -20.35 46.68 15.93
CA GLN A 119 -20.77 45.26 15.99
C GLN A 119 -19.57 44.32 15.90
N PRO A 120 -19.45 43.30 16.77
CA PRO A 120 -18.43 42.26 16.61
C PRO A 120 -18.72 41.49 15.32
N VAL A 121 -17.90 41.72 14.30
CA VAL A 121 -18.01 41.04 13.00
C VAL A 121 -17.21 39.74 13.09
N SER A 122 -17.88 38.60 12.90
CA SER A 122 -17.23 37.29 12.94
C SER A 122 -16.18 37.14 11.84
N LYS A 123 -14.98 36.67 12.18
CA LYS A 123 -13.87 36.57 11.21
C LYS A 123 -14.12 35.57 10.07
N CYS A 124 -14.83 34.48 10.35
CA CYS A 124 -15.09 33.39 9.42
C CYS A 124 -16.59 33.22 9.18
N LEU A 125 -16.99 33.23 7.89
CA LEU A 125 -18.37 33.02 7.48
C LEU A 125 -18.48 31.74 6.66
N THR A 126 -19.45 30.90 7.01
CA THR A 126 -19.75 29.65 6.30
C THR A 126 -21.15 29.73 5.68
N LEU A 127 -21.23 29.57 4.36
CA LEU A 127 -22.45 29.68 3.56
C LEU A 127 -22.80 28.34 2.90
N LEU A 128 -24.09 28.17 2.63
CA LEU A 128 -24.66 27.14 1.79
C LEU A 128 -25.42 27.82 0.64
N ILE A 129 -25.06 27.48 -0.60
CA ILE A 129 -25.54 28.13 -1.81
C ILE A 129 -26.21 27.09 -2.72
N GLU A 130 -27.41 27.39 -3.19
CA GLU A 130 -28.09 26.65 -4.26
C GLU A 130 -27.55 27.15 -5.60
N ILE A 131 -26.89 26.30 -6.39
CA ILE A 131 -26.11 26.71 -7.59
C ILE A 131 -26.74 26.33 -8.93
N HIS A 132 -27.70 25.41 -8.98
CA HIS A 132 -28.31 24.96 -10.24
C HIS A 132 -29.83 24.72 -10.09
N PRO A 133 -30.67 25.75 -10.29
CA PRO A 133 -30.32 27.15 -10.58
C PRO A 133 -29.90 27.93 -9.32
N LEU A 134 -29.26 29.09 -9.53
CA LEU A 134 -28.96 30.04 -8.47
C LEU A 134 -30.25 30.58 -7.86
N ASN A 135 -30.47 30.31 -6.57
CA ASN A 135 -31.73 30.66 -5.92
C ASN A 135 -31.51 31.28 -4.54
N ASN A 136 -30.93 30.54 -3.58
CA ASN A 136 -30.77 31.02 -2.22
C ASN A 136 -29.35 30.86 -1.68
N VAL A 137 -28.93 31.79 -0.82
CA VAL A 137 -27.67 31.77 -0.07
C VAL A 137 -28.03 31.81 1.41
N LYS A 138 -27.65 30.76 2.15
CA LYS A 138 -27.92 30.63 3.58
C LYS A 138 -26.63 30.69 4.38
N VAL A 139 -26.61 31.51 5.43
CA VAL A 139 -25.53 31.50 6.43
C VAL A 139 -25.71 30.29 7.35
N LEU A 140 -24.71 29.40 7.37
CA LEU A 140 -24.67 28.24 8.26
C LEU A 140 -24.02 28.59 9.60
N LYS A 141 -22.90 29.33 9.56
CA LYS A 141 -22.13 29.79 10.72
C LYS A 141 -21.44 31.13 10.46
N ALA A 142 -21.33 31.92 11.51
CA ALA A 142 -20.52 33.12 11.60
C ALA A 142 -19.75 33.02 12.94
N VAL A 143 -18.45 32.73 12.87
CA VAL A 143 -17.61 32.45 14.05
C VAL A 143 -16.22 33.08 13.86
N ASP A 144 -15.46 33.21 14.94
CA ASP A 144 -14.10 33.77 14.88
C ASP A 144 -13.02 32.71 14.59
N SER A 145 -13.37 31.44 14.66
CA SER A 145 -12.54 30.27 14.36
C SER A 145 -12.72 29.82 12.91
N TYR A 146 -11.75 29.09 12.34
CA TYR A 146 -11.93 28.58 10.99
C TYR A 146 -12.88 27.37 10.97
N VAL A 147 -13.74 27.32 9.94
CA VAL A 147 -14.69 26.22 9.73
C VAL A 147 -14.39 25.53 8.40
N ARG A 148 -14.25 24.21 8.41
CA ARG A 148 -14.11 23.37 7.22
C ARG A 148 -15.43 22.72 6.87
N VAL A 149 -15.68 22.53 5.58
CA VAL A 149 -16.95 21.99 5.06
C VAL A 149 -16.69 20.82 4.13
N GLN A 150 -17.43 19.72 4.29
CA GLN A 150 -17.31 18.55 3.43
C GLN A 150 -18.64 17.82 3.25
N PHE A 151 -19.08 17.64 2.01
CA PHE A 151 -20.26 16.82 1.71
C PHE A 151 -19.95 15.33 1.76
N LEU A 152 -20.90 14.55 2.27
CA LEU A 152 -20.88 13.10 2.21
C LEU A 152 -21.51 12.60 0.92
N TYR A 153 -20.87 11.61 0.29
CA TYR A 153 -21.29 11.05 -0.99
C TYR A 153 -21.92 9.67 -0.79
N PRO A 154 -23.13 9.39 -1.32
CA PRO A 154 -23.71 8.06 -1.24
C PRO A 154 -22.86 7.04 -2.03
N VAL A 155 -22.86 5.78 -1.61
CA VAL A 155 -22.15 4.68 -2.30
C VAL A 155 -22.97 4.07 -3.43
N THR A 156 -24.30 4.19 -3.38
CA THR A 156 -25.21 3.60 -4.37
C THR A 156 -25.86 4.68 -5.22
N GLU A 157 -25.77 4.56 -6.55
CA GLU A 157 -26.48 5.42 -7.51
C GLU A 157 -28.02 5.30 -7.40
N LYS A 158 -28.52 4.23 -6.74
CA LYS A 158 -29.94 4.04 -6.47
C LYS A 158 -30.38 4.92 -5.29
N LYS A 159 -30.86 6.12 -5.61
CA LYS A 159 -31.49 7.04 -4.65
C LYS A 159 -32.78 6.44 -4.10
N LEU A 160 -32.90 6.40 -2.77
CA LEU A 160 -34.20 6.36 -2.10
C LEU A 160 -34.60 7.74 -1.55
N PHE A 161 -33.66 8.69 -1.35
CA PHE A 161 -33.95 10.02 -0.78
C PHE A 161 -33.01 11.12 -1.30
N PRO A 162 -33.51 12.34 -1.59
CA PRO A 162 -32.74 13.50 -2.10
C PRO A 162 -32.13 14.36 -0.97
N ASP A 163 -31.65 13.73 0.11
CA ASP A 163 -31.01 14.50 1.20
C ASP A 163 -29.49 14.43 1.09
N SER A 164 -28.86 15.60 1.02
CA SER A 164 -27.43 15.78 1.09
C SER A 164 -27.00 15.89 2.55
N CYS A 165 -25.88 15.30 2.93
CA CYS A 165 -25.33 15.43 4.27
C CYS A 165 -24.02 16.23 4.21
N LEU A 166 -23.90 17.26 5.06
CA LEU A 166 -22.76 18.15 5.14
C LEU A 166 -22.09 18.04 6.52
N LEU A 167 -20.77 17.91 6.55
CA LEU A 167 -19.98 18.01 7.76
C LEU A 167 -19.39 19.42 7.90
N LEU A 168 -19.52 19.99 9.10
CA LEU A 168 -18.88 21.23 9.52
C LEU A 168 -17.87 20.89 10.62
N ILE A 169 -16.59 21.14 10.36
CA ILE A 169 -15.51 20.89 11.33
C ILE A 169 -14.96 22.25 11.76
N SER A 170 -15.09 22.57 13.04
CA SER A 170 -14.64 23.83 13.62
C SER A 170 -13.28 23.67 14.28
N GLU A 171 -12.42 24.68 14.15
CA GLU A 171 -11.18 24.77 14.94
C GLU A 171 -11.43 24.93 16.45
N ASP A 172 -12.64 25.32 16.85
CA ASP A 172 -13.10 25.28 18.24
C ASP A 172 -13.33 23.84 18.76
N LYS A 173 -12.68 22.84 18.14
CA LYS A 173 -12.61 21.45 18.57
C LYS A 173 -13.94 20.69 18.55
N TYR A 174 -14.80 20.95 17.56
CA TYR A 174 -16.03 20.17 17.39
C TYR A 174 -16.40 19.90 15.93
N VAL A 175 -17.15 18.82 15.71
CA VAL A 175 -17.69 18.43 14.40
C VAL A 175 -19.21 18.35 14.46
N GLU A 176 -19.88 18.98 13.50
CA GLU A 176 -21.33 18.93 13.33
C GLU A 176 -21.71 18.29 11.99
N LYS A 177 -22.75 17.45 12.01
CA LYS A 177 -23.44 16.91 10.85
C LYS A 177 -24.69 17.74 10.58
N LEU A 178 -24.89 18.11 9.32
CA LEU A 178 -26.09 18.77 8.82
C LEU A 178 -26.76 17.90 7.77
N ASP A 179 -28.00 17.49 8.04
CA ASP A 179 -28.85 16.85 7.03
C ASP A 179 -29.65 17.91 6.28
N ILE A 180 -29.45 17.98 4.96
CA ILE A 180 -30.04 18.97 4.06
C ILE A 180 -30.98 18.24 3.11
N ARG A 181 -32.28 18.40 3.32
CA ARG A 181 -33.30 17.88 2.42
C ARG A 181 -33.49 18.83 1.25
N THR A 182 -33.53 18.28 0.05
CA THR A 182 -33.81 19.06 -1.16
C THR A 182 -35.10 18.61 -1.82
N VAL A 183 -35.93 19.57 -2.20
CA VAL A 183 -37.17 19.33 -2.94
C VAL A 183 -36.97 19.82 -4.36
N LYS A 184 -37.42 19.00 -5.31
CA LYS A 184 -37.34 19.30 -6.74
C LYS A 184 -38.69 19.84 -7.22
N GLU A 185 -38.74 21.13 -7.55
CA GLU A 185 -39.92 21.79 -8.11
C GLU A 185 -39.61 22.16 -9.58
N GLY A 186 -40.01 21.29 -10.52
CA GLY A 186 -39.62 21.38 -11.93
C GLY A 186 -38.10 21.16 -12.13
N ASP A 187 -37.43 22.12 -12.79
CA ASP A 187 -35.97 22.13 -12.95
C ASP A 187 -35.23 22.76 -11.75
N ARG A 188 -35.96 23.25 -10.73
CA ARG A 188 -35.37 23.92 -9.57
C ARG A 188 -35.21 22.95 -8.40
N VAL A 189 -34.04 22.98 -7.76
CA VAL A 189 -33.76 22.24 -6.53
C VAL A 189 -33.66 23.25 -5.39
N MET A 190 -34.56 23.16 -4.41
CA MET A 190 -34.61 24.07 -3.26
C MET A 190 -34.41 23.31 -1.95
N ILE A 191 -33.81 23.94 -0.95
CA ILE A 191 -33.67 23.38 0.39
C ILE A 191 -35.04 23.37 1.10
N GLU A 192 -35.48 22.18 1.50
CA GLU A 192 -36.70 22.01 2.31
C GLU A 192 -36.50 22.64 3.69
N ASN A 193 -37.44 23.48 4.14
CA ASN A 193 -37.39 24.14 5.45
C ASN A 193 -36.08 24.90 5.71
N SER A 194 -35.76 25.87 4.83
CA SER A 194 -34.59 26.74 4.92
C SER A 194 -34.39 27.45 6.27
N SER A 195 -35.37 27.50 7.17
CA SER A 195 -35.25 28.08 8.51
C SER A 195 -34.69 27.12 9.58
N ARG A 196 -34.83 25.80 9.43
CA ARG A 196 -34.43 24.80 10.45
C ARG A 196 -33.70 23.62 9.81
N LEU A 197 -32.39 23.73 9.67
CA LEU A 197 -31.54 22.59 9.32
C LEU A 197 -31.28 21.77 10.58
N SER A 198 -31.46 20.45 10.52
CA SER A 198 -31.10 19.56 11.61
C SER A 198 -29.58 19.50 11.75
N LYS A 199 -29.10 19.91 12.93
CA LYS A 199 -27.68 19.89 13.30
C LYS A 199 -27.49 18.83 14.38
N GLU A 200 -26.53 17.95 14.19
CA GLU A 200 -26.16 16.91 15.14
C GLU A 200 -24.66 17.02 15.46
N ARG A 201 -24.29 17.01 16.74
CA ARG A 201 -22.89 17.12 17.17
C ARG A 201 -22.28 15.72 17.23
N ILE A 202 -21.19 15.50 16.48
CA ILE A 202 -20.60 14.17 16.26
C ILE A 202 -19.44 13.90 17.22
N ALA A 203 -18.55 14.88 17.38
CA ALA A 203 -17.32 14.76 18.14
C ALA A 203 -16.90 16.11 18.69
N ASP A 204 -16.32 16.10 19.89
CA ASP A 204 -15.97 17.26 20.70
C ASP A 204 -14.59 17.13 21.35
N ASP A 205 -14.03 18.29 21.73
CA ASP A 205 -12.80 18.47 22.48
C ASP A 205 -11.57 17.74 21.89
N PHE A 206 -11.56 17.57 20.56
CA PHE A 206 -10.42 16.96 19.88
C PHE A 206 -9.23 17.93 19.75
N ILE A 207 -8.02 17.37 19.79
CA ILE A 207 -6.77 18.11 19.57
C ILE A 207 -6.24 17.96 18.14
N TRP A 208 -6.71 16.94 17.40
CA TRP A 208 -6.32 16.65 16.03
C TRP A 208 -7.40 15.90 15.29
N TYR A 209 -7.46 16.05 13.96
CA TYR A 209 -8.32 15.26 13.09
C TYR A 209 -7.71 15.04 11.70
N GLN A 210 -8.10 13.93 11.07
CA GLN A 210 -7.86 13.60 9.68
C GLN A 210 -9.12 13.07 9.03
N TRP A 211 -9.42 13.59 7.85
CA TRP A 211 -10.53 13.13 7.03
C TRP A 211 -10.04 12.23 5.89
N ASP A 212 -10.67 11.06 5.77
CA ASP A 212 -10.48 10.16 4.63
C ASP A 212 -11.65 10.32 3.65
N MET A 213 -11.36 10.94 2.51
CA MET A 213 -12.33 11.24 1.45
C MET A 213 -12.93 9.99 0.81
N LEU A 214 -12.14 8.91 0.60
CA LEU A 214 -12.58 7.77 -0.22
C LEU A 214 -13.58 6.89 0.54
N GLU A 215 -13.21 6.55 1.77
CA GLU A 215 -14.00 5.68 2.65
C GLU A 215 -14.94 6.47 3.56
N GLN A 216 -14.88 7.81 3.54
CA GLN A 216 -15.66 8.72 4.41
C GLN A 216 -15.52 8.36 5.88
N ARG A 217 -14.30 8.51 6.38
CA ARG A 217 -13.93 8.23 7.77
C ARG A 217 -13.30 9.45 8.41
N LEU A 218 -13.68 9.73 9.64
CA LEU A 218 -13.06 10.76 10.46
C LEU A 218 -12.23 10.08 11.55
N PHE A 219 -10.92 10.33 11.52
CA PHE A 219 -10.02 10.01 12.62
C PHE A 219 -9.79 11.27 13.44
N TYR A 220 -9.85 11.19 14.77
CA TYR A 220 -9.59 12.33 15.64
C TYR A 220 -8.99 11.88 16.97
N ILE A 221 -8.18 12.73 17.59
CA ILE A 221 -7.55 12.45 18.88
C ILE A 221 -8.19 13.32 19.95
N VAL A 222 -8.55 12.71 21.07
CA VAL A 222 -9.07 13.40 22.27
C VAL A 222 -8.17 13.10 23.45
N THR A 223 -7.88 14.11 24.24
CA THR A 223 -7.19 13.94 25.53
C THR A 223 -8.19 13.50 26.59
N LYS A 224 -7.99 12.30 27.14
CA LYS A 224 -8.70 11.82 28.33
C LYS A 224 -7.77 11.93 29.54
N GLU A 225 -8.33 11.94 30.75
CA GLU A 225 -7.60 12.16 32.01
C GLU A 225 -6.35 11.26 32.19
N GLU A 226 -6.36 10.04 31.64
CA GLU A 226 -5.23 9.10 31.74
C GLU A 226 -4.33 9.06 30.50
N ARG A 227 -4.91 9.05 29.29
CA ARG A 227 -4.19 8.90 28.01
C ARG A 227 -4.95 9.54 26.85
N ASP A 228 -4.20 10.05 25.88
CA ASP A 228 -4.77 10.47 24.60
C ASP A 228 -5.35 9.25 23.87
N THR A 229 -6.50 9.42 23.23
CA THR A 229 -7.19 8.33 22.52
C THR A 229 -7.45 8.73 21.07
N LEU A 230 -7.00 7.91 20.12
CA LEU A 230 -7.38 7.99 18.72
C LEU A 230 -8.74 7.32 18.51
N ASN A 231 -9.71 8.09 18.04
CA ASN A 231 -11.05 7.66 17.72
C ASN A 231 -11.24 7.60 16.20
N GLY A 232 -12.00 6.61 15.73
CA GLY A 232 -12.36 6.46 14.32
C GLY A 232 -13.86 6.35 14.12
N ILE A 233 -14.45 7.31 13.42
CA ILE A 233 -15.86 7.33 13.04
C ILE A 233 -16.00 6.95 11.57
N GLN A 234 -16.89 6.00 11.30
CA GLN A 234 -17.30 5.63 9.94
C GLN A 234 -18.64 6.28 9.62
N PHE A 235 -18.71 6.95 8.48
CA PHE A 235 -19.96 7.43 7.90
C PHE A 235 -20.47 6.39 6.91
N TYR A 236 -21.72 5.96 7.08
CA TYR A 236 -22.36 4.95 6.24
C TYR A 236 -23.25 5.60 5.17
N PRO A 237 -23.52 4.88 4.05
CA PRO A 237 -24.33 5.42 2.95
C PRO A 237 -25.77 5.76 3.35
N ASN A 238 -26.27 5.18 4.45
CA ASN A 238 -27.61 5.42 4.99
C ASN A 238 -27.68 6.66 5.88
N LYS A 239 -26.64 7.51 5.90
CA LYS A 239 -26.50 8.73 6.73
C LYS A 239 -26.29 8.47 8.23
N ASP A 240 -26.19 7.22 8.64
CA ASP A 240 -25.76 6.88 10.00
C ASP A 240 -24.24 7.04 10.11
N PHE A 241 -23.78 7.44 11.29
CA PHE A 241 -22.38 7.36 11.66
C PHE A 241 -22.25 6.54 12.93
N LYS A 242 -21.14 5.83 13.06
CA LYS A 242 -20.82 5.09 14.28
C LYS A 242 -19.36 5.30 14.63
N LEU A 243 -19.10 5.50 15.92
CA LEU A 243 -17.76 5.40 16.47
C LEU A 243 -17.38 3.92 16.49
N ILE A 244 -16.45 3.54 15.63
CA ILE A 244 -16.04 2.14 15.45
C ILE A 244 -14.77 1.84 16.24
N LEU A 245 -13.79 2.76 16.22
CA LEU A 245 -12.45 2.52 16.76
C LEU A 245 -12.17 3.44 17.95
N GLU A 246 -11.60 2.88 19.02
CA GLU A 246 -10.87 3.63 20.04
C GLU A 246 -9.50 2.98 20.26
N ALA A 247 -8.43 3.76 20.14
CA ALA A 247 -7.06 3.29 20.34
C ALA A 247 -6.36 4.20 21.36
N PRO A 248 -5.99 3.70 22.56
CA PRO A 248 -5.21 4.49 23.49
C PRO A 248 -3.80 4.73 22.93
N LEU A 249 -3.36 5.98 22.98
CA LEU A 249 -2.02 6.39 22.58
C LEU A 249 -1.13 6.45 23.82
N GLU A 250 0.10 5.99 23.69
CA GLU A 250 1.11 6.02 24.76
C GLU A 250 1.90 7.32 24.78
N ILE A 251 1.58 8.24 23.87
CA ILE A 251 2.21 9.55 23.73
C ILE A 251 1.19 10.59 24.20
N SER A 252 1.65 11.52 25.03
CA SER A 252 0.90 12.71 25.39
C SER A 252 1.20 13.81 24.37
N LEU A 253 0.16 14.27 23.71
CA LEU A 253 0.14 15.34 22.70
C LEU A 253 -0.44 16.64 23.26
N THR A 254 -0.79 16.66 24.55
CA THR A 254 -1.23 17.87 25.26
C THR A 254 -0.11 18.90 25.15
N ASP A 255 -0.46 20.10 24.68
CA ASP A 255 0.42 21.27 24.45
C ASP A 255 1.14 21.34 23.09
N ILE A 256 0.98 20.34 22.22
CA ILE A 256 1.53 20.37 20.86
C ILE A 256 0.49 20.93 19.88
N ARG A 257 0.85 21.96 19.10
CA ARG A 257 0.00 22.41 17.98
C ARG A 257 0.02 21.36 16.87
N LEU A 258 -1.08 20.62 16.73
CA LEU A 258 -1.27 19.62 15.69
C LEU A 258 -1.99 20.23 14.49
N LYS A 259 -1.54 19.88 13.28
CA LYS A 259 -2.20 20.28 12.04
C LYS A 259 -3.29 19.30 11.66
N SER A 260 -4.40 19.80 11.13
CA SER A 260 -5.40 18.94 10.54
C SER A 260 -4.94 18.41 9.18
N VAL A 261 -5.44 17.23 8.80
CA VAL A 261 -5.01 16.53 7.59
C VAL A 261 -6.19 16.33 6.65
N ASN A 262 -5.97 16.60 5.36
CA ASN A 262 -6.91 16.42 4.23
C ASN A 262 -8.14 17.33 4.19
N LEU A 263 -8.17 18.39 5.00
CA LEU A 263 -9.18 19.46 4.92
C LEU A 263 -8.57 20.86 4.87
N ASP A 264 -7.27 20.98 5.09
CA ASP A 264 -6.52 22.23 4.98
C ASP A 264 -5.88 22.32 3.60
N TYR A 265 -6.55 22.97 2.65
CA TYR A 265 -5.99 23.29 1.34
C TYR A 265 -5.59 24.77 1.24
N SER A 266 -5.83 25.57 2.30
CA SER A 266 -5.58 27.00 2.29
C SER A 266 -4.08 27.35 2.26
N TYR A 267 -3.67 28.12 1.26
CA TYR A 267 -2.32 28.66 1.10
C TYR A 267 -1.88 29.60 2.26
N TYR A 268 -2.83 30.26 2.91
CA TYR A 268 -2.56 31.36 3.84
C TYR A 268 -2.12 30.94 5.26
N GLN A 269 -2.33 29.68 5.68
CA GLN A 269 -1.95 29.21 7.02
C GLN A 269 -0.43 28.99 7.19
N ASP A 270 0.34 28.87 6.10
CA ASP A 270 1.79 28.61 6.16
C ASP A 270 2.65 29.89 6.04
N GLN A 271 2.05 31.08 5.92
CA GLN A 271 2.78 32.35 5.97
C GLN A 271 3.15 32.77 7.39
N GLU A 272 2.59 32.13 8.42
CA GLU A 272 3.03 32.34 9.80
C GLU A 272 4.31 31.52 10.07
N PRO A 273 5.42 32.14 10.49
CA PRO A 273 6.74 31.51 10.64
C PRO A 273 6.85 30.69 11.93
N ILE A 274 5.77 30.04 12.35
CA ILE A 274 5.75 29.28 13.61
C ILE A 274 6.24 27.86 13.30
N PRO A 275 7.36 27.41 13.90
CA PRO A 275 7.85 26.05 13.71
C PRO A 275 6.77 25.06 14.15
N LYS A 276 6.38 24.18 13.24
CA LYS A 276 5.34 23.17 13.46
C LYS A 276 5.95 22.02 14.26
N PRO A 277 5.49 21.78 15.50
CA PRO A 277 6.21 20.86 16.38
C PRO A 277 5.98 19.37 16.08
N LEU A 278 4.86 19.00 15.43
CA LEU A 278 4.51 17.60 15.17
C LEU A 278 3.62 17.43 13.91
N ASP A 279 4.06 16.61 12.94
CA ASP A 279 3.19 16.09 11.86
C ASP A 279 2.69 14.70 12.26
N VAL A 280 1.36 14.51 12.27
CA VAL A 280 0.68 13.26 12.63
C VAL A 280 -0.22 12.83 11.48
N ARG A 281 -0.09 11.58 11.03
CA ARG A 281 -0.90 11.00 9.96
C ARG A 281 -1.36 9.58 10.27
N VAL A 282 -2.58 9.27 9.89
CA VAL A 282 -3.15 7.92 9.95
C VAL A 282 -3.22 7.34 8.53
N PHE A 283 -2.67 6.14 8.35
CA PHE A 283 -2.75 5.41 7.09
C PHE A 283 -3.55 4.13 7.25
N THR A 284 -4.30 3.79 6.21
CA THR A 284 -5.17 2.60 6.18
C THR A 284 -5.02 1.88 4.85
N SER A 285 -4.74 0.57 4.88
CA SER A 285 -4.70 -0.26 3.68
C SER A 285 -6.02 -1.01 3.47
N ASP A 286 -6.23 -1.47 2.25
CA ASP A 286 -7.32 -2.39 1.89
C ASP A 286 -7.18 -3.78 2.54
N VAL A 287 -5.96 -4.19 2.92
CA VAL A 287 -5.65 -5.41 3.68
C VAL A 287 -6.01 -5.28 5.18
N GLY A 288 -6.47 -4.11 5.62
CA GLY A 288 -6.86 -3.87 7.02
C GLY A 288 -5.67 -3.49 7.91
N SER A 289 -4.58 -2.99 7.33
CA SER A 289 -3.48 -2.38 8.09
C SER A 289 -3.90 -0.98 8.54
N LEU A 290 -3.64 -0.66 9.81
CA LEU A 290 -3.84 0.67 10.39
C LEU A 290 -2.51 1.12 11.01
N CYS A 291 -2.00 2.28 10.55
CA CYS A 291 -0.74 2.84 11.02
C CYS A 291 -0.93 4.31 11.46
N LEU A 292 -0.36 4.69 12.59
CA LEU A 292 -0.27 6.08 13.03
C LEU A 292 1.21 6.51 12.95
N CYS A 293 1.50 7.49 12.11
CA CYS A 293 2.84 8.01 11.90
C CYS A 293 2.95 9.40 12.53
N TYR A 294 4.04 9.65 13.24
CA TYR A 294 4.31 10.98 13.75
C TYR A 294 5.79 11.29 13.74
N SER A 295 6.13 12.57 13.56
CA SER A 295 7.49 13.07 13.63
C SER A 295 7.58 14.18 14.66
N LEU A 296 8.52 14.04 15.60
CA LEU A 296 8.83 15.06 16.59
C LEU A 296 9.92 15.96 16.02
N ALA A 297 9.65 17.26 15.91
CA ALA A 297 10.68 18.22 15.53
C ALA A 297 11.81 18.17 16.58
N THR A 298 12.96 17.61 16.20
CA THR A 298 14.12 17.51 17.08
C THR A 298 14.78 18.88 17.20
N LEU A 299 15.04 19.33 18.43
CA LEU A 299 15.84 20.54 18.72
C LEU A 299 17.29 20.42 18.20
N ASN A 300 17.74 19.20 17.90
CA ASN A 300 19.07 18.91 17.40
C ASN A 300 19.08 18.79 15.86
N SER A 301 19.73 19.72 15.18
CA SER A 301 19.86 19.79 13.72
C SER A 301 20.62 18.63 13.05
N LYS A 302 21.02 17.60 13.80
CA LYS A 302 21.88 16.50 13.35
C LYS A 302 21.17 15.15 13.29
N GLU A 303 20.03 14.99 13.96
CA GLU A 303 19.31 13.73 14.03
C GLU A 303 17.83 13.96 13.77
N VAL A 304 17.23 13.10 12.95
CA VAL A 304 15.80 13.10 12.67
C VAL A 304 15.21 11.83 13.28
N THR A 305 14.20 12.02 14.14
CA THR A 305 13.48 10.92 14.79
C THR A 305 12.02 10.96 14.39
N TYR A 306 11.51 9.81 13.96
CA TYR A 306 10.09 9.63 13.67
C TYR A 306 9.63 8.24 14.06
N SER A 307 8.35 8.09 14.29
CA SER A 307 7.76 6.85 14.78
C SER A 307 6.57 6.43 13.95
N VAL A 308 6.42 5.12 13.77
CA VAL A 308 5.26 4.50 13.13
C VAL A 308 4.67 3.46 14.07
N CYS A 309 3.45 3.71 14.54
CA CYS A 309 2.66 2.81 15.34
C CYS A 309 1.85 1.89 14.44
N PHE A 310 2.19 0.60 14.39
CA PHE A 310 1.43 -0.42 13.68
C PHE A 310 0.29 -0.91 14.60
N LEU A 311 -0.77 -0.10 14.71
CA LEU A 311 -1.90 -0.36 15.60
C LEU A 311 -2.54 -1.74 15.36
N HIS A 312 -2.55 -2.19 14.10
CA HIS A 312 -3.05 -3.51 13.72
C HIS A 312 -2.14 -4.70 14.12
N LYS A 313 -0.91 -4.44 14.56
CA LYS A 313 0.07 -5.43 15.06
C LYS A 313 0.38 -5.32 16.55
N GLY A 314 0.01 -4.21 17.20
CA GLY A 314 0.25 -4.01 18.63
C GLY A 314 1.69 -3.62 18.99
N TYR A 315 2.46 -3.04 18.06
CA TYR A 315 3.74 -2.42 18.38
C TYR A 315 3.97 -1.12 17.59
N SER A 316 4.89 -0.31 18.07
CA SER A 316 5.41 0.87 17.41
C SER A 316 6.91 0.72 17.13
N LYS A 317 7.37 1.30 16.03
CA LYS A 317 8.79 1.38 15.69
C LYS A 317 9.21 2.84 15.60
N THR A 318 10.22 3.20 16.38
CA THR A 318 10.86 4.52 16.36
C THR A 318 12.16 4.41 15.59
N TYR A 319 12.30 5.27 14.60
CA TYR A 319 13.45 5.35 13.72
C TYR A 319 14.23 6.62 14.00
N THR A 320 15.55 6.48 14.15
CA THR A 320 16.46 7.61 14.31
C THR A 320 17.54 7.51 13.25
N THR A 321 17.71 8.59 12.48
CA THR A 321 18.75 8.68 11.45
C THR A 321 19.64 9.89 11.70
N THR A 322 20.94 9.72 11.45
CA THR A 322 21.93 10.79 11.56
C THR A 322 22.08 11.47 10.21
N LEU A 323 21.95 12.79 10.18
CA LEU A 323 22.11 13.59 8.98
C LEU A 323 23.59 13.87 8.74
N GLU A 324 24.11 13.51 7.55
CA GLU A 324 25.42 13.96 7.12
C GLU A 324 25.44 15.50 7.01
N LYS A 325 26.55 16.11 7.46
CA LYS A 325 26.75 17.56 7.37
C LYS A 325 26.89 17.94 5.89
N MET A 326 25.85 18.55 5.34
CA MET A 326 25.89 19.27 4.06
C MET A 326 25.70 20.76 4.33
N ASP A 327 26.48 21.58 3.64
CA ASP A 327 26.44 23.03 3.75
C ASP A 327 25.07 23.57 3.29
N SER A 328 24.42 24.33 4.16
CA SER A 328 23.47 25.41 3.82
C SER A 328 22.05 25.11 3.27
N LEU A 329 21.50 23.90 3.35
CA LEU A 329 20.06 23.70 3.08
C LEU A 329 19.24 23.77 4.38
N GLU A 330 18.33 24.74 4.49
CA GLU A 330 17.26 24.79 5.50
C GLU A 330 16.64 23.40 5.65
N ILE A 331 16.60 22.89 6.89
CA ILE A 331 16.02 21.57 7.19
C ILE A 331 14.53 21.63 6.83
N LYS A 332 14.14 20.86 5.81
CA LYS A 332 12.75 20.73 5.38
C LYS A 332 11.98 19.80 6.32
N GLU A 333 10.68 19.95 6.38
CA GLU A 333 9.80 19.09 7.20
C GLU A 333 9.78 17.65 6.66
N LEU A 334 9.73 16.67 7.55
CA LEU A 334 9.54 15.26 7.19
C LEU A 334 8.10 15.07 6.69
N ALA A 335 7.93 14.45 5.53
CA ALA A 335 6.62 14.14 4.97
C ALA A 335 6.35 12.63 5.03
N PHE A 336 5.15 12.25 5.45
CA PHE A 336 4.68 10.86 5.36
C PHE A 336 3.76 10.66 4.15
N LEU A 337 4.06 9.68 3.29
CA LEU A 337 3.30 9.39 2.07
C LEU A 337 2.69 8.00 2.14
N ASP A 338 1.46 7.88 1.63
CA ASP A 338 0.77 6.59 1.48
C ASP A 338 1.14 5.97 0.12
N LEU A 339 1.58 4.71 0.12
CA LEU A 339 1.86 3.90 -1.07
C LEU A 339 1.09 2.58 -1.02
N ASP A 340 -0.10 2.60 -0.43
CA ASP A 340 -1.03 1.48 -0.19
C ASP A 340 -0.48 0.41 0.76
N SER A 341 0.58 -0.29 0.36
CA SER A 341 1.24 -1.33 1.16
C SER A 341 2.49 -0.85 1.88
N TYR A 342 3.07 0.28 1.44
CA TYR A 342 4.18 0.96 2.10
C TYR A 342 3.74 2.32 2.65
N VAL A 343 4.37 2.73 3.74
CA VAL A 343 4.37 4.12 4.19
C VAL A 343 5.76 4.69 3.95
N ALA A 344 5.85 5.79 3.21
CA ALA A 344 7.11 6.46 2.98
C ALA A 344 7.32 7.58 4.01
N ALA A 345 8.41 7.55 4.77
CA ALA A 345 8.94 8.72 5.48
C ALA A 345 9.99 9.38 4.59
N TYR A 346 9.65 10.54 4.05
CA TYR A 346 10.46 11.23 3.05
C TYR A 346 10.95 12.58 3.58
N LEU A 347 12.27 12.75 3.59
CA LEU A 347 12.92 14.03 3.86
C LEU A 347 13.60 14.50 2.58
N PRO A 348 13.05 15.51 1.87
CA PRO A 348 13.54 15.91 0.56
C PRO A 348 15.04 16.23 0.52
N GLY A 349 15.77 15.58 -0.38
CA GLY A 349 17.22 15.75 -0.55
C GLY A 349 18.08 15.13 0.56
N ARG A 350 17.49 14.32 1.46
CA ARG A 350 18.21 13.65 2.56
C ARG A 350 18.02 12.14 2.51
N PHE A 351 16.79 11.67 2.74
CA PHE A 351 16.50 10.23 2.76
C PHE A 351 15.05 9.93 2.38
N LEU A 352 14.83 8.68 1.96
CA LEU A 352 13.52 8.09 1.72
C LEU A 352 13.48 6.73 2.41
N HIS A 353 12.62 6.58 3.42
CA HIS A 353 12.38 5.31 4.08
C HIS A 353 11.01 4.76 3.69
N LEU A 354 10.97 3.64 2.97
CA LEU A 354 9.75 2.93 2.61
C LEU A 354 9.50 1.78 3.60
N LEU A 355 8.49 1.93 4.46
CA LEU A 355 8.14 0.98 5.52
C LEU A 355 7.03 0.03 5.08
N ASN A 356 7.29 -1.28 5.10
CA ASN A 356 6.27 -2.29 4.78
C ASN A 356 5.21 -2.34 5.91
N THR A 357 3.96 -2.02 5.57
CA THR A 357 2.88 -1.97 6.57
C THR A 357 2.23 -3.32 6.84
N GLN A 358 2.33 -4.28 5.91
CA GLN A 358 1.69 -5.60 6.03
C GLN A 358 2.54 -6.56 6.87
N HIS A 359 3.86 -6.50 6.67
CA HIS A 359 4.85 -7.32 7.34
C HIS A 359 5.93 -6.44 7.98
N PRO A 360 5.60 -5.65 9.02
CA PRO A 360 6.56 -4.74 9.61
C PRO A 360 7.56 -5.46 10.50
N ASP A 361 7.38 -6.75 10.80
CA ASP A 361 8.22 -7.51 11.74
C ASP A 361 9.68 -7.55 11.27
N LEU A 362 9.89 -7.78 9.98
CA LEU A 362 11.20 -7.85 9.34
C LEU A 362 11.57 -6.51 8.69
N ILE A 363 12.55 -5.83 9.29
CA ILE A 363 13.00 -4.50 8.84
C ILE A 363 13.68 -4.59 7.46
N CYS A 364 14.28 -5.74 7.12
CA CYS A 364 14.93 -5.97 5.83
C CYS A 364 13.97 -5.99 4.63
N HIS A 365 12.66 -5.95 4.85
CA HIS A 365 11.66 -5.74 3.78
C HIS A 365 11.33 -4.26 3.56
N SER A 366 11.90 -3.36 4.37
CA SER A 366 11.74 -1.91 4.25
C SER A 366 13.00 -1.32 3.60
N PHE A 367 12.82 -0.28 2.78
CA PHE A 367 13.94 0.38 2.10
C PHE A 367 14.39 1.60 2.88
N PHE A 368 15.69 1.76 3.09
CA PHE A 368 16.27 3.02 3.58
C PHE A 368 17.25 3.56 2.55
N LEU A 369 16.84 4.62 1.85
CA LEU A 369 17.57 5.18 0.71
C LEU A 369 18.11 6.56 1.07
N THR A 370 19.31 6.88 0.60
CA THR A 370 19.98 8.18 0.79
C THR A 370 20.59 8.66 -0.53
N GLY A 371 20.90 9.95 -0.64
CA GLY A 371 21.49 10.51 -1.86
C GLY A 371 20.54 10.49 -3.07
N GLU A 372 21.06 10.22 -4.27
CA GLU A 372 20.29 10.21 -5.52
C GLU A 372 19.16 9.15 -5.52
N ASP A 373 19.37 8.00 -4.87
CA ASP A 373 18.37 6.93 -4.80
C ASP A 373 17.15 7.32 -3.95
N ALA A 374 17.29 8.30 -3.06
CA ALA A 374 16.21 8.83 -2.23
C ALA A 374 15.35 9.87 -2.96
N GLU A 375 15.77 10.38 -4.12
CA GLU A 375 15.08 11.48 -4.77
C GLU A 375 13.77 11.04 -5.44
N ILE A 376 12.70 11.76 -5.13
CA ILE A 376 11.42 11.65 -5.84
C ILE A 376 11.28 12.88 -6.76
N ASN A 377 11.63 12.69 -8.03
CA ASN A 377 11.59 13.74 -9.05
C ASN A 377 10.23 14.46 -9.10
N GLN A 378 10.26 15.78 -9.34
CA GLN A 378 9.11 16.70 -9.43
C GLN A 378 8.45 17.13 -8.11
N LEU A 379 8.82 16.55 -6.96
CA LEU A 379 8.39 17.06 -5.66
C LEU A 379 9.31 18.19 -5.20
N ASN A 380 8.88 19.44 -5.48
CA ASN A 380 9.56 20.62 -5.00
C ASN A 380 9.22 20.87 -3.53
N THR A 381 10.14 20.47 -2.64
CA THR A 381 10.59 21.12 -1.38
C THR A 381 9.61 21.82 -0.42
N SER A 382 8.30 21.77 -0.66
CA SER A 382 7.25 22.44 0.10
C SER A 382 6.17 21.44 0.49
N THR A 383 5.45 21.74 1.58
CA THR A 383 4.53 20.86 2.30
C THR A 383 3.68 19.98 1.38
N VAL A 384 3.97 18.67 1.42
CA VAL A 384 3.36 17.63 0.58
C VAL A 384 2.18 17.00 1.33
N PHE A 385 0.99 16.98 0.72
CA PHE A 385 -0.24 16.41 1.31
C PHE A 385 -0.66 15.16 0.58
N SER A 386 -1.26 14.20 1.29
CA SER A 386 -1.85 13.01 0.69
C SER A 386 -3.38 13.08 0.76
N PRO A 387 -4.04 13.86 -0.13
CA PRO A 387 -5.50 14.07 -0.06
C PRO A 387 -6.29 12.77 -0.23
N VAL A 388 -5.71 11.80 -0.93
CA VAL A 388 -6.30 10.51 -1.31
C VAL A 388 -5.20 9.44 -1.19
N LYS A 389 -5.58 8.16 -1.02
CA LYS A 389 -4.64 7.02 -1.09
C LYS A 389 -3.75 7.12 -2.33
N SER A 390 -2.46 6.85 -2.15
CA SER A 390 -1.44 6.86 -3.21
C SER A 390 -1.41 8.14 -4.06
N SER A 391 -1.88 9.26 -3.51
CA SER A 391 -1.97 10.55 -4.22
C SER A 391 -1.31 11.64 -3.41
N ILE A 392 -0.54 12.50 -4.06
CA ILE A 392 0.19 13.61 -3.46
C ILE A 392 -0.27 14.91 -4.09
N LEU A 393 -0.58 15.91 -3.27
CA LEU A 393 -0.73 17.30 -3.67
C LEU A 393 0.56 18.06 -3.35
N ASP A 394 1.23 18.53 -4.40
CA ASP A 394 2.28 19.54 -4.28
C ASP A 394 1.62 20.92 -4.22
N ARG A 395 1.66 21.54 -3.04
CA ARG A 395 1.06 22.85 -2.80
C ARG A 395 1.73 23.98 -3.57
N SER A 396 3.02 23.91 -3.83
CA SER A 396 3.72 25.00 -4.54
C SER A 396 3.30 25.09 -6.01
N THR A 397 3.01 23.94 -6.61
CA THR A 397 2.64 23.85 -8.03
C THR A 397 1.15 23.68 -8.24
N GLY A 398 0.39 23.33 -7.19
CA GLY A 398 -1.02 22.96 -7.27
C GLY A 398 -1.23 21.65 -8.04
N ARG A 399 -0.19 20.81 -8.20
CA ARG A 399 -0.29 19.55 -8.95
C ARG A 399 -0.66 18.40 -8.05
N ILE A 400 -1.55 17.54 -8.53
CA ILE A 400 -1.88 16.28 -7.87
C ILE A 400 -1.21 15.16 -8.65
N PHE A 401 -0.35 14.40 -7.97
CA PHE A 401 0.35 13.24 -8.50
C PHE A 401 -0.22 11.97 -7.91
N THR A 402 -0.27 10.90 -8.68
CA THR A 402 -0.38 9.53 -8.15
C THR A 402 1.02 8.96 -8.03
N VAL A 403 1.33 8.36 -6.88
CA VAL A 403 2.63 7.75 -6.60
C VAL A 403 2.48 6.25 -6.72
N ALA A 404 3.39 5.63 -7.47
CA ALA A 404 3.46 4.19 -7.58
C ALA A 404 4.92 3.73 -7.57
N MET A 405 5.14 2.47 -7.18
CA MET A 405 6.45 1.84 -7.32
C MET A 405 6.74 1.57 -8.80
N ASN A 406 7.95 1.95 -9.26
CA ASN A 406 8.37 1.70 -10.63
C ASN A 406 9.05 0.33 -10.74
N GLN A 407 8.35 -0.62 -11.38
CA GLN A 407 8.87 -1.98 -11.60
C GLN A 407 10.25 -2.00 -12.27
N LYS A 408 10.47 -1.20 -13.33
CA LYS A 408 11.75 -1.20 -14.06
C LYS A 408 12.87 -0.64 -13.22
N ALA A 409 12.60 0.40 -12.44
CA ALA A 409 13.60 0.98 -11.55
C ALA A 409 13.93 0.06 -10.37
N LEU A 410 12.94 -0.65 -9.81
CA LEU A 410 13.14 -1.67 -8.78
C LEU A 410 14.01 -2.83 -9.29
N LEU A 411 13.77 -3.30 -10.52
CA LEU A 411 14.63 -4.30 -11.16
C LEU A 411 16.05 -3.75 -11.33
N GLN A 412 16.22 -2.55 -11.90
CA GLN A 412 17.57 -1.95 -12.02
C GLN A 412 18.27 -1.80 -10.66
N PHE A 413 17.54 -1.43 -9.62
CA PHE A 413 18.06 -1.33 -8.26
C PHE A 413 18.48 -2.70 -7.70
N LEU A 414 17.69 -3.75 -7.92
CA LEU A 414 18.04 -5.13 -7.56
C LEU A 414 19.34 -5.60 -8.23
N TRP A 415 19.56 -5.25 -9.50
CA TRP A 415 20.78 -5.61 -10.24
C TRP A 415 22.02 -4.84 -9.76
N ASN A 416 21.85 -3.58 -9.38
CA ASN A 416 22.97 -2.69 -9.07
C ASN A 416 23.33 -2.65 -7.58
N SER A 417 22.41 -3.03 -6.69
CA SER A 417 22.67 -2.94 -5.25
C SER A 417 23.71 -3.96 -4.80
N LYS A 418 24.56 -3.52 -3.86
CA LYS A 418 25.61 -4.32 -3.24
C LYS A 418 25.18 -4.93 -1.91
N LEU A 419 24.18 -4.34 -1.25
CA LEU A 419 23.74 -4.75 0.08
C LEU A 419 22.65 -5.83 -0.02
N ASP A 420 22.76 -6.86 0.81
CA ASP A 420 21.78 -7.94 0.84
C ASP A 420 20.41 -7.45 1.33
N ASN A 421 20.37 -6.50 2.27
CA ASN A 421 19.15 -5.83 2.72
C ASN A 421 18.37 -5.22 1.55
N ASP A 422 19.05 -4.45 0.71
CA ASP A 422 18.46 -3.76 -0.42
C ASP A 422 17.97 -4.74 -1.49
N LYS A 423 18.76 -5.78 -1.78
CA LYS A 423 18.37 -6.85 -2.70
C LYS A 423 17.12 -7.58 -2.22
N LEU A 424 17.06 -7.91 -0.94
CA LEU A 424 15.92 -8.58 -0.33
C LEU A 424 14.67 -7.69 -0.35
N ALA A 425 14.79 -6.42 0.08
CA ALA A 425 13.69 -5.48 0.05
C ALA A 425 13.15 -5.31 -1.39
N ALA A 426 14.04 -5.16 -2.38
CA ALA A 426 13.68 -5.06 -3.79
C ALA A 426 12.98 -6.32 -4.30
N LEU A 427 13.53 -7.49 -4.02
CA LEU A 427 12.96 -8.78 -4.41
C LEU A 427 11.56 -8.98 -3.79
N HIS A 428 11.44 -8.72 -2.49
CA HIS A 428 10.19 -8.84 -1.76
C HIS A 428 9.13 -7.85 -2.25
N CYS A 429 9.52 -6.60 -2.52
CA CYS A 429 8.64 -5.57 -3.09
C CYS A 429 8.13 -5.97 -4.50
N LEU A 430 9.03 -6.44 -5.37
CA LEU A 430 8.68 -6.88 -6.72
C LEU A 430 7.67 -8.05 -6.69
N LEU A 431 7.94 -9.06 -5.87
CA LEU A 431 7.14 -10.29 -5.85
C LEU A 431 5.77 -10.11 -5.17
N LEU A 432 5.72 -9.38 -4.05
CA LEU A 432 4.49 -9.25 -3.26
C LEU A 432 3.68 -7.98 -3.51
N HIS A 433 4.27 -6.89 -3.99
CA HIS A 433 3.57 -5.60 -4.05
C HIS A 433 3.36 -5.09 -5.48
N VAL A 434 4.36 -5.24 -6.35
CA VAL A 434 4.19 -4.97 -7.79
C VAL A 434 3.40 -6.11 -8.46
N GLY A 435 3.58 -7.33 -7.96
CA GLY A 435 2.83 -8.52 -8.32
C GLY A 435 3.64 -9.52 -9.15
N SER A 436 3.64 -10.78 -8.72
CA SER A 436 4.35 -11.89 -9.35
C SER A 436 3.68 -12.30 -10.67
N THR A 437 3.97 -11.57 -11.74
CA THR A 437 3.66 -11.97 -13.12
C THR A 437 4.70 -12.96 -13.64
N VAL A 438 4.34 -13.80 -14.59
CA VAL A 438 5.27 -14.77 -15.20
C VAL A 438 6.50 -14.06 -15.79
N ASP A 439 6.31 -12.91 -16.43
CA ASP A 439 7.40 -12.12 -17.01
C ASP A 439 8.35 -11.53 -15.97
N LEU A 440 7.83 -11.14 -14.81
CA LEU A 440 8.64 -10.65 -13.70
C LEU A 440 9.43 -11.79 -13.06
N GLU A 441 8.79 -12.94 -12.82
CA GLU A 441 9.45 -14.15 -12.33
C GLU A 441 10.59 -14.54 -13.28
N ASN A 442 10.37 -14.52 -14.59
CA ASN A 442 11.41 -14.84 -15.59
C ASN A 442 12.61 -13.88 -15.52
N GLN A 443 12.38 -12.58 -15.33
CA GLN A 443 13.45 -11.59 -15.17
C GLN A 443 14.23 -11.78 -13.88
N ILE A 444 13.56 -12.12 -12.78
CA ILE A 444 14.22 -12.41 -11.50
C ILE A 444 15.02 -13.71 -11.59
N ILE A 445 14.49 -14.75 -12.26
CA ILE A 445 15.21 -16.00 -12.51
C ILE A 445 16.48 -15.74 -13.33
N GLN A 446 16.40 -14.85 -14.34
CA GLN A 446 17.58 -14.41 -15.07
C GLN A 446 18.59 -13.73 -14.15
N TRP A 447 18.16 -12.80 -13.28
CA TRP A 447 19.02 -12.16 -12.29
C TRP A 447 19.72 -13.17 -11.36
N ILE A 448 18.98 -14.16 -10.81
CA ILE A 448 19.55 -15.22 -9.96
C ILE A 448 20.61 -16.00 -10.73
N SER A 449 20.33 -16.36 -11.98
CA SER A 449 21.26 -17.11 -12.83
C SER A 449 22.53 -16.34 -13.22
N ASP A 450 22.49 -15.00 -13.19
CA ASP A 450 23.66 -14.14 -13.42
C ASP A 450 24.43 -13.85 -12.13
N ASN A 451 23.76 -13.89 -10.97
CA ASN A 451 24.30 -13.48 -9.67
C ASN A 451 24.42 -14.65 -8.68
N VAL A 452 24.92 -15.78 -9.19
CA VAL A 452 25.02 -17.10 -8.56
C VAL A 452 25.65 -17.09 -7.15
N SER A 453 26.38 -16.07 -6.72
CA SER A 453 27.03 -16.04 -5.40
C SER A 453 27.05 -14.68 -4.69
N THR A 454 26.12 -13.78 -5.02
CA THR A 454 26.19 -12.39 -4.53
C THR A 454 25.42 -12.10 -3.25
N CYS A 455 24.57 -13.01 -2.77
CA CYS A 455 23.80 -12.86 -1.53
C CYS A 455 24.37 -13.79 -0.45
N PHE A 456 24.69 -13.24 0.71
CA PHE A 456 25.26 -13.95 1.86
C PHE A 456 24.25 -14.13 2.99
N ALA A 457 23.36 -13.16 3.19
CA ALA A 457 22.42 -13.13 4.32
C ALA A 457 21.10 -13.90 4.07
N PHE A 458 20.74 -14.15 2.81
CA PHE A 458 19.53 -14.91 2.45
C PHE A 458 19.71 -15.69 1.14
N ASP A 459 18.85 -16.68 0.92
CA ASP A 459 18.80 -17.47 -0.32
C ASP A 459 17.73 -16.89 -1.27
N PRO A 460 18.13 -16.29 -2.42
CA PRO A 460 17.19 -15.67 -3.34
C PRO A 460 16.25 -16.67 -4.03
N ILE A 461 16.64 -17.94 -4.17
CA ILE A 461 15.77 -18.97 -4.75
C ILE A 461 14.66 -19.31 -3.75
N GLN A 462 14.98 -19.45 -2.47
CA GLN A 462 13.98 -19.71 -1.44
C GLN A 462 12.98 -18.55 -1.33
N GLU A 463 13.46 -17.31 -1.34
CA GLU A 463 12.59 -16.14 -1.27
C GLU A 463 11.69 -16.03 -2.51
N LEU A 464 12.24 -16.26 -3.71
CA LEU A 464 11.46 -16.31 -4.95
C LEU A 464 10.33 -17.34 -4.85
N ILE A 465 10.64 -18.57 -4.41
CA ILE A 465 9.64 -19.63 -4.30
C ILE A 465 8.54 -19.26 -3.32
N ILE A 466 8.89 -18.82 -2.11
CA ILE A 466 7.91 -18.54 -1.06
C ILE A 466 7.06 -17.32 -1.40
N ALA A 467 7.66 -16.21 -1.82
CA ALA A 467 6.93 -14.99 -2.11
C ALA A 467 6.02 -15.14 -3.36
N SER A 468 6.49 -15.79 -4.43
CA SER A 468 5.64 -16.07 -5.61
C SER A 468 4.47 -17.00 -5.27
N LEU A 469 4.68 -18.01 -4.42
CA LEU A 469 3.60 -18.89 -3.96
C LEU A 469 2.60 -18.15 -3.09
N TYR A 470 3.08 -17.35 -2.14
CA TYR A 470 2.24 -16.54 -1.28
C TYR A 470 1.32 -15.63 -2.10
N TRP A 471 1.89 -14.88 -3.06
CA TRP A 471 1.14 -13.99 -3.93
C TRP A 471 0.05 -14.72 -4.72
N LYS A 472 0.42 -15.81 -5.43
CA LYS A 472 -0.53 -16.59 -6.24
C LYS A 472 -1.65 -17.22 -5.43
N MET A 473 -1.37 -17.67 -4.21
CA MET A 473 -2.37 -18.31 -3.35
C MET A 473 -3.31 -17.29 -2.69
N CYS A 474 -2.79 -16.12 -2.30
CA CYS A 474 -3.61 -15.07 -1.68
C CYS A 474 -4.55 -14.41 -2.68
N LEU A 475 -4.19 -14.32 -3.97
CA LEU A 475 -5.09 -13.87 -5.04
C LEU A 475 -6.33 -14.77 -5.22
N GLU A 476 -6.17 -16.07 -5.06
CA GLU A 476 -7.21 -17.05 -5.38
C GLU A 476 -8.11 -17.42 -4.18
N SER A 477 -7.64 -17.18 -2.95
CA SER A 477 -8.35 -17.62 -1.75
C SER A 477 -8.23 -16.62 -0.60
N ILE A 478 -9.40 -16.14 -0.16
CA ILE A 478 -9.57 -15.22 0.97
C ILE A 478 -9.09 -15.91 2.27
N ASN A 479 -8.34 -15.19 3.10
CA ASN A 479 -7.81 -15.58 4.43
C ASN A 479 -6.59 -16.53 4.45
N LEU A 480 -5.90 -16.76 3.33
CA LEU A 480 -4.62 -17.51 3.34
C LEU A 480 -3.41 -16.67 3.77
N GLU A 481 -3.52 -15.33 3.71
CA GLU A 481 -2.45 -14.36 3.96
C GLU A 481 -1.72 -14.54 5.30
N LYS A 482 -2.37 -15.13 6.30
CA LYS A 482 -1.81 -15.31 7.65
C LYS A 482 -1.33 -16.74 7.94
N LEU A 483 -1.68 -17.70 7.09
CA LEU A 483 -1.43 -19.13 7.30
C LEU A 483 -0.23 -19.63 6.51
N LEU A 484 0.00 -19.02 5.35
CA LEU A 484 1.14 -19.31 4.50
C LEU A 484 2.34 -18.43 4.87
N PRO A 485 3.58 -18.94 4.70
CA PRO A 485 4.76 -18.10 4.80
C PRO A 485 4.80 -17.10 3.64
N TYR A 486 5.16 -15.86 3.94
CA TYR A 486 5.33 -14.77 2.95
C TYR A 486 6.81 -14.48 2.65
N THR A 487 7.73 -15.08 3.41
CA THR A 487 9.17 -14.99 3.25
C THR A 487 9.82 -16.31 3.67
N SER A 488 10.99 -16.58 3.11
CA SER A 488 11.87 -17.68 3.53
C SER A 488 12.58 -17.39 4.87
N LEU A 489 12.64 -16.13 5.27
CA LEU A 489 13.35 -15.70 6.47
C LEU A 489 12.50 -15.84 7.73
N LEU A 490 13.03 -16.54 8.71
CA LEU A 490 12.38 -16.66 10.02
C LEU A 490 12.67 -15.45 10.91
N ASN A 491 13.91 -14.97 10.91
CA ASN A 491 14.36 -13.82 11.67
C ASN A 491 15.46 -13.10 10.88
N TRP A 492 15.48 -11.77 10.96
CA TRP A 492 16.57 -10.94 10.47
C TRP A 492 17.31 -10.33 11.65
N LYS A 493 18.64 -10.49 11.70
CA LYS A 493 19.47 -10.02 12.82
C LYS A 493 20.37 -8.85 12.47
N GLU A 494 20.50 -8.51 11.18
CA GLU A 494 21.37 -7.41 10.77
C GLU A 494 20.63 -6.08 10.88
N ASP A 495 21.32 -5.06 11.35
CA ASP A 495 20.78 -3.70 11.36
C ASP A 495 20.77 -3.14 9.93
N VAL A 496 19.76 -2.32 9.61
CA VAL A 496 19.73 -1.61 8.34
C VAL A 496 20.74 -0.44 8.43
N PRO A 497 21.72 -0.34 7.52
CA PRO A 497 22.71 0.72 7.56
C PRO A 497 22.07 2.12 7.54
N GLY A 498 22.58 3.02 8.38
CA GLY A 498 22.15 4.43 8.41
C GLY A 498 20.87 4.72 9.21
N ILE A 499 20.22 3.70 9.79
CA ILE A 499 19.01 3.89 10.61
C ILE A 499 18.99 3.00 11.85
N LEU A 500 18.70 3.62 13.00
CA LEU A 500 18.46 2.93 14.26
C LEU A 500 16.96 2.69 14.42
N CYS A 501 16.55 1.43 14.62
CA CYS A 501 15.15 1.06 14.86
C CYS A 501 14.97 0.55 16.29
N LYS A 502 14.03 1.15 17.04
CA LYS A 502 13.59 0.67 18.36
C LYS A 502 12.13 0.27 18.32
N THR A 503 11.81 -0.95 18.74
CA THR A 503 10.45 -1.46 18.78
C THR A 503 9.89 -1.37 20.21
N HIS A 504 8.69 -0.83 20.36
CA HIS A 504 7.95 -0.75 21.62
C HIS A 504 6.60 -1.43 21.46
N ILE A 505 6.21 -2.29 22.40
CA ILE A 505 4.87 -2.90 22.41
C ILE A 505 3.86 -1.83 22.80
N ILE A 506 2.76 -1.74 22.07
CA ILE A 506 1.70 -0.75 22.33
C ILE A 506 0.37 -1.46 22.60
N SER A 507 -0.50 -0.76 23.31
CA SER A 507 -1.87 -1.22 23.57
C SER A 507 -2.66 -1.40 22.27
N LEU A 508 -3.32 -2.56 22.12
CA LEU A 508 -4.14 -2.84 20.93
C LEU A 508 -5.39 -1.96 20.89
N PRO A 509 -5.81 -1.50 19.70
CA PRO A 509 -7.05 -0.77 19.54
C PRO A 509 -8.28 -1.66 19.81
N PHE A 510 -9.36 -1.03 20.22
CA PHE A 510 -10.65 -1.66 20.49
C PHE A 510 -11.70 -1.23 19.46
N LEU A 511 -12.48 -2.19 18.97
CA LEU A 511 -13.60 -1.93 18.08
C LEU A 511 -14.92 -1.96 18.87
N LYS A 512 -15.63 -0.82 18.92
CA LYS A 512 -16.91 -0.68 19.65
C LYS A 512 -18.07 -1.40 18.98
N VAL A 513 -18.01 -1.57 17.66
CA VAL A 513 -19.10 -2.15 16.87
C VAL A 513 -18.72 -3.56 16.43
N GLN A 514 -19.59 -4.52 16.72
CA GLN A 514 -19.45 -5.90 16.28
C GLN A 514 -19.94 -6.06 14.82
N ASN A 515 -19.38 -7.04 14.09
CA ASN A 515 -19.77 -7.38 12.71
C ASN A 515 -19.62 -6.25 11.68
N CYS A 516 -18.56 -5.45 11.81
CA CYS A 516 -18.22 -4.47 10.78
C CYS A 516 -17.85 -5.17 9.46
N LYS A 517 -18.09 -4.52 8.32
CA LYS A 517 -17.77 -5.04 6.97
C LYS A 517 -16.58 -4.29 6.37
N GLY A 518 -15.91 -4.92 5.40
CA GLY A 518 -14.87 -4.28 4.60
C GLY A 518 -13.58 -4.07 5.40
N PHE A 519 -13.02 -2.85 5.39
CA PHE A 519 -11.78 -2.52 6.10
C PHE A 519 -11.82 -2.93 7.59
N TRP A 520 -12.89 -2.58 8.30
CA TRP A 520 -13.02 -2.83 9.73
C TRP A 520 -13.10 -4.32 10.07
N GLU A 521 -13.65 -5.13 9.17
CA GLU A 521 -13.67 -6.60 9.30
C GLU A 521 -12.25 -7.16 9.27
N LYS A 522 -11.47 -6.74 8.26
CA LYS A 522 -10.07 -7.15 8.10
C LYS A 522 -9.20 -6.66 9.25
N LEU A 523 -9.38 -5.42 9.70
CA LEU A 523 -8.70 -4.89 10.89
C LEU A 523 -9.05 -5.71 12.12
N ASN A 524 -10.32 -6.03 12.35
CA ASN A 524 -10.72 -6.87 13.49
C ASN A 524 -10.03 -8.24 13.44
N LEU A 525 -9.98 -8.88 12.27
CA LEU A 525 -9.25 -10.13 12.09
C LEU A 525 -7.75 -9.98 12.36
N ASN A 526 -7.14 -8.83 12.05
CA ASN A 526 -5.74 -8.54 12.39
C ASN A 526 -5.55 -8.39 13.90
N LEU A 527 -6.46 -7.71 14.59
CA LEU A 527 -6.40 -7.52 16.04
C LEU A 527 -6.62 -8.81 16.82
N GLU A 528 -7.63 -9.59 16.44
CA GLU A 528 -7.86 -10.91 17.04
C GLU A 528 -6.65 -11.82 16.80
N TYR A 529 -6.03 -11.75 15.61
CA TYR A 529 -4.80 -12.49 15.35
C TYR A 529 -3.70 -12.16 16.36
N VAL A 530 -3.45 -10.88 16.65
CA VAL A 530 -2.41 -10.46 17.62
C VAL A 530 -2.76 -10.91 19.05
N LYS A 531 -4.04 -10.84 19.46
CA LYS A 531 -4.47 -11.22 20.82
C LYS A 531 -4.23 -12.69 21.15
N TYR A 532 -4.34 -13.58 20.16
CA TYR A 532 -4.25 -15.04 20.36
C TYR A 532 -2.91 -15.65 19.91
N VAL A 533 -1.86 -14.86 19.69
CA VAL A 533 -0.55 -15.41 19.29
C VAL A 533 0.14 -16.15 20.45
N GLU A 534 0.01 -17.47 20.44
CA GLU A 534 1.10 -18.43 20.72
C GLU A 534 1.70 -18.92 19.37
N PRO A 535 2.90 -19.56 19.30
CA PRO A 535 3.93 -19.40 18.24
C PRO A 535 3.48 -19.79 16.81
N PRO A 536 4.22 -19.39 15.75
CA PRO A 536 3.63 -18.89 14.51
C PRO A 536 2.78 -19.94 13.79
N LEU A 537 1.56 -19.52 13.44
CA LEU A 537 0.61 -20.24 12.57
C LEU A 537 1.10 -20.41 11.12
N HIS A 538 2.36 -20.10 10.82
CA HIS A 538 2.94 -20.37 9.50
C HIS A 538 3.26 -21.85 9.36
N PHE A 539 3.07 -22.36 8.15
CA PHE A 539 3.40 -23.75 7.83
C PHE A 539 4.87 -24.06 8.20
N SER A 540 5.07 -25.00 9.13
CA SER A 540 6.42 -25.31 9.63
C SER A 540 7.11 -26.37 8.77
N HIS A 541 8.07 -25.92 7.97
CA HIS A 541 8.96 -26.77 7.20
C HIS A 541 9.83 -27.70 8.09
N GLN A 542 10.05 -27.34 9.35
CA GLN A 542 10.77 -28.19 10.31
C GLN A 542 9.97 -29.43 10.72
N VAL A 543 8.65 -29.27 10.92
CA VAL A 543 7.76 -30.40 11.22
C VAL A 543 7.69 -31.33 10.01
N LEU A 544 7.56 -30.76 8.80
CA LEU A 544 7.59 -31.53 7.55
C LEU A 544 8.88 -32.38 7.43
N ARG A 545 10.05 -31.78 7.67
CA ARG A 545 11.34 -32.49 7.65
C ARG A 545 11.42 -33.62 8.68
N ARG A 546 10.88 -33.42 9.88
CA ARG A 546 10.88 -34.48 10.90
C ARG A 546 10.00 -35.67 10.48
N GLU A 547 8.81 -35.41 9.98
CA GLU A 547 7.92 -36.46 9.47
C GLU A 547 8.48 -37.16 8.23
N TRP A 548 9.15 -36.41 7.35
CA TRP A 548 9.89 -36.94 6.21
C TRP A 548 10.94 -37.98 6.62
N ASN A 549 11.83 -37.59 7.54
CA ASN A 549 12.89 -38.46 8.03
C ASN A 549 12.34 -39.69 8.76
N LYS A 550 11.24 -39.53 9.52
CA LYS A 550 10.54 -40.65 10.11
C LYS A 550 10.06 -41.62 9.04
N LEU A 551 9.43 -41.13 7.97
CA LEU A 551 8.91 -41.94 6.87
C LEU A 551 10.00 -42.70 6.10
N LEU A 552 11.20 -42.13 5.97
CA LEU A 552 12.37 -42.82 5.40
C LEU A 552 12.97 -43.88 6.34
N SER A 553 12.84 -43.73 7.67
CA SER A 553 13.38 -44.71 8.63
C SER A 553 12.52 -45.99 8.72
N ASP A 554 13.17 -47.15 8.55
CA ASP A 554 12.65 -48.42 8.00
C ASP A 554 11.69 -49.29 8.86
N GLN A 555 10.88 -48.71 9.77
CA GLN A 555 9.90 -49.48 10.55
C GLN A 555 8.50 -49.50 9.91
N LYS A 556 8.17 -50.62 9.24
CA LYS A 556 6.87 -50.87 8.59
C LYS A 556 5.84 -51.39 9.60
N THR A 557 4.83 -50.57 9.91
CA THR A 557 3.60 -50.99 10.62
C THR A 557 2.40 -50.93 9.68
N ALA A 558 1.36 -51.74 9.93
CA ALA A 558 0.18 -51.82 9.06
C ALA A 558 -0.56 -50.46 8.89
N ALA A 559 -0.62 -49.65 9.95
CA ALA A 559 -1.18 -48.30 9.90
C ALA A 559 -0.36 -47.36 9.01
N ARG A 560 0.97 -47.50 9.01
CA ARG A 560 1.88 -46.69 8.21
C ARG A 560 1.79 -47.01 6.71
N THR A 561 1.54 -48.27 6.34
CA THR A 561 1.26 -48.64 4.93
C THR A 561 0.01 -47.97 4.37
N THR A 562 -1.05 -47.82 5.16
CA THR A 562 -2.27 -47.12 4.73
C THR A 562 -2.03 -45.61 4.58
N TYR A 563 -1.28 -45.02 5.52
CA TYR A 563 -0.90 -43.61 5.46
C TYR A 563 -0.03 -43.30 4.24
N ILE A 564 0.98 -44.14 3.94
CA ILE A 564 1.83 -44.01 2.76
C ILE A 564 1.02 -44.11 1.46
N LYS A 565 0.04 -45.03 1.39
CA LYS A 565 -0.88 -45.10 0.23
C LYS A 565 -1.65 -43.79 0.03
N SER A 566 -2.18 -43.21 1.11
CA SER A 566 -2.87 -41.92 1.06
C SER A 566 -1.95 -40.78 0.58
N ILE A 567 -0.69 -40.77 1.03
CA ILE A 567 0.33 -39.84 0.56
C ILE A 567 0.52 -39.96 -0.96
N PHE A 568 0.71 -41.16 -1.49
CA PHE A 568 0.87 -41.36 -2.94
C PHE A 568 -0.37 -40.97 -3.75
N GLU A 569 -1.57 -41.16 -3.21
CA GLU A 569 -2.80 -40.66 -3.84
C GLU A 569 -2.84 -39.12 -3.89
N ASN A 570 -2.35 -38.43 -2.86
CA ASN A 570 -2.17 -36.97 -2.92
C ASN A 570 -1.15 -36.57 -4.00
N THR A 571 -0.04 -37.30 -4.13
CA THR A 571 0.95 -37.06 -5.19
C THR A 571 0.34 -37.21 -6.58
N LYS A 572 -0.46 -38.25 -6.82
CA LYS A 572 -1.16 -38.43 -8.10
C LYS A 572 -2.06 -37.24 -8.43
N LYS A 573 -2.77 -36.70 -7.45
CA LYS A 573 -3.61 -35.50 -7.62
C LYS A 573 -2.78 -34.28 -8.05
N VAL A 574 -1.66 -34.03 -7.39
CA VAL A 574 -0.74 -32.92 -7.74
C VAL A 574 -0.23 -33.08 -9.18
N LEU A 575 0.28 -34.26 -9.53
CA LEU A 575 0.79 -34.52 -10.88
C LEU A 575 -0.31 -34.41 -11.96
N SER A 576 -1.53 -34.86 -11.66
CA SER A 576 -2.66 -34.69 -12.59
C SER A 576 -3.04 -33.22 -12.79
N SER A 577 -2.94 -32.40 -11.74
CA SER A 577 -3.20 -30.96 -11.81
C SER A 577 -2.15 -30.23 -12.64
N LEU A 578 -0.88 -30.61 -12.52
CA LEU A 578 0.21 -30.07 -13.34
C LEU A 578 -0.02 -30.34 -14.84
N ASN A 579 -0.36 -31.58 -15.19
CA ASN A 579 -0.62 -31.96 -16.58
C ASN A 579 -1.80 -31.20 -17.22
N THR A 580 -2.76 -30.69 -16.43
CA THR A 580 -3.85 -29.87 -16.98
C THR A 580 -3.44 -28.44 -17.34
N TRP A 581 -2.34 -27.94 -16.78
CA TRP A 581 -1.80 -26.60 -17.05
C TRP A 581 -0.74 -26.63 -18.18
N GLU A 582 -0.28 -27.81 -18.58
CA GLU A 582 0.75 -28.05 -19.59
C GLU A 582 0.12 -28.28 -20.97
N THR A 583 -0.20 -27.20 -21.68
CA THR A 583 -0.63 -27.27 -23.10
C THR A 583 0.53 -27.17 -24.10
N GLU A 584 1.76 -26.87 -23.67
CA GLU A 584 2.97 -26.78 -24.51
C GLU A 584 4.02 -27.83 -24.11
N GLU A 585 4.77 -28.37 -25.08
CA GLU A 585 5.84 -29.34 -24.86
C GLU A 585 6.95 -28.75 -23.96
N ARG A 586 7.13 -29.31 -22.75
CA ARG A 586 8.21 -28.92 -21.83
C ARG A 586 9.59 -29.11 -22.45
N ILE A 587 10.43 -28.10 -22.30
CA ILE A 587 11.81 -28.08 -22.83
C ILE A 587 12.75 -28.92 -21.93
N ALA A 588 12.48 -28.99 -20.62
CA ALA A 588 13.24 -29.79 -19.68
C ALA A 588 12.63 -31.20 -19.52
N PRO A 589 13.44 -32.28 -19.44
CA PRO A 589 12.99 -33.68 -19.33
C PRO A 589 12.53 -34.05 -17.91
N LEU A 590 11.79 -33.15 -17.26
CA LEU A 590 11.25 -33.38 -15.93
C LEU A 590 10.01 -34.28 -16.05
N PHE A 591 9.71 -35.04 -14.99
CA PHE A 591 8.62 -36.01 -14.86
C PHE A 591 8.74 -37.31 -15.68
N GLN A 592 9.89 -37.56 -16.33
CA GLN A 592 10.11 -38.81 -17.07
C GLN A 592 10.37 -40.03 -16.16
N ASP A 593 10.77 -39.81 -14.90
CA ASP A 593 11.21 -40.86 -14.00
C ASP A 593 10.35 -40.97 -12.72
N GLU A 594 10.26 -42.19 -12.19
CA GLU A 594 9.63 -42.52 -10.91
C GLU A 594 10.59 -42.23 -9.74
N ASP A 595 10.71 -40.97 -9.32
CA ASP A 595 11.47 -40.62 -8.12
C ASP A 595 10.64 -40.89 -6.85
N TYR A 596 10.86 -42.05 -6.21
CA TYR A 596 10.14 -42.46 -5.01
C TYR A 596 10.22 -41.42 -3.88
N GLN A 597 11.42 -40.86 -3.64
CA GLN A 597 11.63 -39.91 -2.55
C GLN A 597 10.92 -38.59 -2.86
N GLN A 598 11.04 -38.04 -4.05
CA GLN A 598 10.35 -36.77 -4.35
C GLN A 598 8.82 -36.94 -4.40
N ARG A 599 8.32 -38.08 -4.88
CA ARG A 599 6.88 -38.40 -4.90
C ARG A 599 6.31 -38.52 -3.50
N LEU A 600 7.01 -39.18 -2.60
CA LEU A 600 6.57 -39.28 -1.20
C LEU A 600 6.58 -37.88 -0.54
N LEU A 601 7.54 -36.99 -0.85
CA LEU A 601 7.65 -35.66 -0.24
C LEU A 601 6.53 -34.75 -0.69
N THR A 602 6.24 -34.80 -1.99
CA THR A 602 5.11 -34.10 -2.62
C THR A 602 3.80 -34.43 -1.89
N GLY A 603 3.49 -35.72 -1.72
CA GLY A 603 2.25 -36.13 -1.08
C GLY A 603 2.22 -35.87 0.44
N LEU A 604 3.37 -35.95 1.12
CA LEU A 604 3.47 -35.62 2.55
C LEU A 604 3.22 -34.14 2.78
N MET A 605 3.81 -33.27 1.95
CA MET A 605 3.62 -31.83 2.04
C MET A 605 2.15 -31.46 1.89
N VAL A 606 1.44 -32.07 0.93
CA VAL A 606 -0.01 -31.92 0.77
C VAL A 606 -0.75 -32.34 2.04
N ALA A 607 -0.41 -33.48 2.65
CA ALA A 607 -1.06 -33.95 3.87
C ALA A 607 -0.84 -32.98 5.05
N GLN A 608 0.40 -32.53 5.27
CA GLN A 608 0.74 -31.60 6.34
C GLN A 608 0.11 -30.23 6.13
N LEU A 609 0.04 -29.72 4.89
CA LEU A 609 -0.66 -28.48 4.58
C LEU A 609 -2.17 -28.60 4.84
N LYS A 610 -2.80 -29.72 4.51
CA LYS A 610 -4.21 -29.96 4.83
C LYS A 610 -4.46 -29.92 6.33
N ASP A 611 -3.64 -30.63 7.10
CA ASP A 611 -3.76 -30.66 8.56
C ASP A 611 -3.54 -29.28 9.18
N HIS A 612 -2.58 -28.52 8.63
CA HIS A 612 -2.29 -27.14 9.02
C HIS A 612 -3.47 -26.21 8.75
N LEU A 613 -4.08 -26.29 7.57
CA LEU A 613 -5.21 -25.45 7.15
C LEU A 613 -6.54 -25.84 7.80
N LEU A 614 -6.74 -27.12 8.13
CA LEU A 614 -7.97 -27.61 8.79
C LEU A 614 -8.17 -27.02 10.19
N ARG A 615 -7.09 -26.72 10.91
CA ARG A 615 -7.15 -26.14 12.26
C ARG A 615 -7.78 -24.74 12.28
N PRO A 616 -7.29 -23.75 11.51
CA PRO A 616 -7.83 -22.39 11.46
C PRO A 616 -9.06 -22.25 10.56
N LEU A 617 -9.22 -23.07 9.51
CA LEU A 617 -10.28 -22.94 8.51
C LEU A 617 -11.38 -24.00 8.64
N GLN A 618 -11.84 -24.29 9.86
CA GLN A 618 -12.88 -25.33 10.09
C GLN A 618 -14.20 -25.06 9.34
N TYR A 619 -14.50 -23.79 9.04
CA TYR A 619 -15.68 -23.36 8.28
C TYR A 619 -15.52 -23.56 6.76
N VAL A 620 -14.29 -23.74 6.27
CA VAL A 620 -14.03 -24.02 4.85
C VAL A 620 -14.21 -25.52 4.62
N GLY A 621 -15.06 -25.88 3.65
CA GLY A 621 -15.33 -27.29 3.36
C GLY A 621 -14.05 -28.07 3.06
N LYS A 622 -13.92 -29.28 3.62
CA LYS A 622 -12.72 -30.14 3.49
C LYS A 622 -12.24 -30.30 2.04
N LYS A 623 -13.17 -30.42 1.08
CA LYS A 623 -12.83 -30.50 -0.35
C LYS A 623 -12.11 -29.26 -0.89
N LYS A 624 -12.45 -28.07 -0.39
CA LYS A 624 -11.80 -26.81 -0.80
C LYS A 624 -10.41 -26.68 -0.17
N ILE A 625 -10.25 -27.09 1.09
CA ILE A 625 -8.92 -27.18 1.72
C ILE A 625 -8.05 -28.21 0.99
N ASP A 626 -8.64 -29.35 0.60
CA ASP A 626 -7.93 -30.37 -0.16
C ASP A 626 -7.40 -29.81 -1.49
N GLN A 627 -8.22 -29.02 -2.20
CA GLN A 627 -7.83 -28.37 -3.45
C GLN A 627 -6.74 -27.32 -3.22
N ILE A 628 -6.89 -26.44 -2.23
CA ILE A 628 -5.89 -25.41 -1.89
C ILE A 628 -4.51 -26.04 -1.61
N ALA A 629 -4.47 -27.14 -0.87
CA ALA A 629 -3.21 -27.83 -0.56
C ALA A 629 -2.58 -28.49 -1.80
N VAL A 630 -3.40 -29.07 -2.70
CA VAL A 630 -2.92 -29.61 -3.97
C VAL A 630 -2.40 -28.48 -4.86
N ASP A 631 -3.15 -27.39 -5.01
CA ASP A 631 -2.78 -26.24 -5.84
C ASP A 631 -1.49 -25.59 -5.36
N TYR A 632 -1.30 -25.46 -4.04
CA TYR A 632 -0.06 -24.94 -3.46
C TYR A 632 1.16 -25.74 -3.93
N VAL A 633 1.10 -27.07 -3.80
CA VAL A 633 2.23 -27.95 -4.15
C VAL A 633 2.40 -28.05 -5.67
N SER A 634 1.31 -28.05 -6.45
CA SER A 634 1.36 -27.99 -7.91
C SER A 634 2.06 -26.71 -8.39
N LYS A 635 1.68 -25.53 -7.87
CA LYS A 635 2.33 -24.26 -8.22
C LYS A 635 3.80 -24.20 -7.82
N LEU A 636 4.16 -24.85 -6.72
CA LEU A 636 5.55 -24.93 -6.28
C LEU A 636 6.39 -25.73 -7.28
N LEU A 637 5.89 -26.90 -7.70
CA LEU A 637 6.58 -27.72 -8.69
C LEU A 637 6.63 -27.03 -10.05
N ASP A 638 5.53 -26.40 -10.47
CA ASP A 638 5.47 -25.61 -11.70
C ASP A 638 6.51 -24.47 -11.71
N LEU A 639 6.63 -23.72 -10.61
CA LEU A 639 7.63 -22.65 -10.49
C LEU A 639 9.05 -23.20 -10.65
N ILE A 640 9.38 -24.32 -10.02
CA ILE A 640 10.70 -24.97 -10.17
C ILE A 640 10.91 -25.42 -11.62
N CYS A 641 9.89 -25.95 -12.29
CA CYS A 641 9.97 -26.31 -13.71
C CYS A 641 10.23 -25.10 -14.60
N ARG A 642 9.52 -23.99 -14.38
CA ARG A 642 9.73 -22.75 -15.14
C ARG A 642 11.11 -22.15 -14.88
N MET A 643 11.63 -22.25 -13.66
CA MET A 643 13.03 -21.91 -13.37
C MET A 643 13.98 -22.72 -14.26
N MET A 644 13.81 -24.05 -14.28
CA MET A 644 14.63 -24.94 -15.11
C MET A 644 14.52 -24.65 -16.61
N GLU A 645 13.31 -24.43 -17.13
CA GLU A 645 13.07 -24.11 -18.53
C GLU A 645 13.72 -22.78 -18.95
N ASN A 646 13.65 -21.75 -18.09
CA ASN A 646 14.30 -20.47 -18.35
C ASN A 646 15.82 -20.60 -18.40
N ILE A 647 16.40 -21.38 -17.48
CA ILE A 647 17.84 -21.69 -17.49
C ILE A 647 18.19 -22.44 -18.78
N TRP A 648 17.37 -23.41 -19.18
CA TRP A 648 17.58 -24.20 -20.41
C TRP A 648 17.56 -23.34 -21.67
N ARG A 649 16.59 -22.42 -21.77
CA ARG A 649 16.47 -21.46 -22.87
C ARG A 649 17.65 -20.50 -22.91
N LYS A 650 18.02 -19.93 -21.76
CA LYS A 650 19.13 -18.96 -21.64
C LYS A 650 20.45 -19.54 -22.12
N TYR A 651 20.75 -20.79 -21.74
CA TYR A 651 22.01 -21.45 -22.10
C TYR A 651 21.93 -22.28 -23.39
N SER A 652 20.79 -22.22 -24.11
CA SER A 652 20.56 -22.86 -25.42
C SER A 652 20.91 -24.35 -25.43
N LEU A 653 20.47 -25.08 -24.42
CA LEU A 653 20.65 -26.53 -24.37
C LEU A 653 19.65 -27.21 -25.32
N SER A 654 20.15 -27.95 -26.32
CA SER A 654 19.31 -28.61 -27.33
C SER A 654 18.41 -29.69 -26.73
N SER A 655 17.23 -29.93 -27.34
CA SER A 655 16.32 -31.02 -26.99
C SER A 655 17.06 -32.36 -26.99
N LEU A 656 16.89 -33.11 -25.91
CA LEU A 656 17.66 -34.28 -25.49
C LEU A 656 18.10 -35.25 -26.60
N SER A 657 19.41 -35.38 -26.75
CA SER A 657 20.06 -36.65 -27.06
C SER A 657 21.37 -36.73 -26.29
N PHE A 658 21.27 -36.87 -24.96
CA PHE A 658 22.44 -37.02 -24.10
C PHE A 658 23.12 -38.36 -24.39
N SER A 659 24.13 -38.36 -25.27
CA SER A 659 25.09 -39.46 -25.31
C SER A 659 26.10 -39.27 -24.17
N PHE A 660 26.31 -40.30 -23.35
CA PHE A 660 27.34 -40.33 -22.29
C PHE A 660 28.77 -40.16 -22.82
N ARG A 661 28.98 -40.14 -24.14
CA ARG A 661 30.30 -40.11 -24.80
C ARG A 661 30.77 -38.70 -25.20
N GLN A 662 29.92 -37.69 -25.12
CA GLN A 662 30.30 -36.31 -25.50
C GLN A 662 30.68 -35.50 -24.25
N GLN A 663 31.83 -34.83 -24.31
CA GLN A 663 32.31 -33.94 -23.25
C GLN A 663 31.38 -32.74 -23.10
N GLY A 664 31.01 -32.41 -21.86
CA GLY A 664 30.07 -31.34 -21.58
C GLY A 664 30.59 -29.96 -21.98
N LYS A 665 29.68 -29.09 -22.45
CA LYS A 665 29.99 -27.70 -22.82
C LYS A 665 30.08 -26.81 -21.57
N ALA A 666 30.78 -25.67 -21.66
CA ALA A 666 30.85 -24.70 -20.56
C ALA A 666 29.45 -24.26 -20.04
N ASN A 667 28.47 -24.17 -20.94
CA ASN A 667 27.07 -23.90 -20.59
C ASN A 667 26.45 -25.01 -19.72
N GLU A 668 26.75 -26.28 -19.99
CA GLU A 668 26.23 -27.42 -19.19
C GLU A 668 26.78 -27.38 -17.75
N ILE A 669 28.04 -26.95 -17.57
CA ILE A 669 28.66 -26.76 -16.25
C ILE A 669 27.94 -25.67 -15.45
N ILE A 670 27.60 -24.54 -16.09
CA ILE A 670 26.85 -23.46 -15.44
C ILE A 670 25.47 -23.95 -15.01
N VAL A 671 24.78 -24.69 -15.88
CA VAL A 671 23.47 -25.27 -15.55
C VAL A 671 23.58 -26.27 -14.40
N PHE A 672 24.61 -27.11 -14.37
CA PHE A 672 24.88 -28.00 -13.23
C PHE A 672 24.99 -27.24 -11.91
N HIS A 673 25.76 -26.14 -11.88
CA HIS A 673 25.90 -25.33 -10.67
C HIS A 673 24.58 -24.67 -10.25
N ILE A 674 23.77 -24.17 -11.19
CA ILE A 674 22.46 -23.61 -10.87
C ILE A 674 21.52 -24.71 -10.33
N MET A 675 21.57 -25.92 -10.88
CA MET A 675 20.81 -27.07 -10.35
C MET A 675 21.24 -27.44 -8.93
N CYS A 676 22.55 -27.41 -8.63
CA CYS A 676 23.03 -27.59 -7.26
C CYS A 676 22.43 -26.55 -6.30
N GLN A 677 22.31 -25.29 -6.73
CA GLN A 677 21.72 -24.23 -5.90
C GLN A 677 20.22 -24.43 -5.68
N ILE A 678 19.47 -24.78 -6.72
CA ILE A 678 18.05 -25.11 -6.60
C ILE A 678 17.88 -26.29 -5.63
N LEU A 679 18.74 -27.31 -5.72
CA LEU A 679 18.74 -28.44 -4.79
C LEU A 679 19.05 -28.00 -3.34
N GLN A 680 20.06 -27.15 -3.14
CA GLN A 680 20.39 -26.61 -1.81
C GLN A 680 19.25 -25.77 -1.22
N ALA A 681 18.66 -24.90 -2.03
CA ALA A 681 17.53 -24.05 -1.64
C ALA A 681 16.31 -24.88 -1.23
N THR A 682 15.91 -25.82 -2.09
CA THR A 682 14.75 -26.68 -1.84
C THR A 682 14.98 -27.64 -0.68
N SER A 683 16.16 -28.25 -0.59
CA SER A 683 16.50 -29.11 0.55
C SER A 683 16.52 -28.32 1.86
N GLY A 684 17.04 -27.09 1.86
CA GLY A 684 17.06 -26.15 3.00
C GLY A 684 15.68 -25.90 3.62
N MET A 685 14.64 -25.81 2.77
CA MET A 685 13.24 -25.62 3.17
C MET A 685 12.38 -26.90 3.11
N CYS A 686 12.99 -28.07 2.86
CA CYS A 686 12.30 -29.36 2.70
C CYS A 686 11.18 -29.32 1.62
N LEU A 687 11.41 -28.60 0.52
CA LEU A 687 10.47 -28.48 -0.60
C LEU A 687 10.66 -29.64 -1.58
N PRO A 688 9.58 -30.21 -2.16
CA PRO A 688 9.69 -31.25 -3.16
C PRO A 688 10.23 -30.70 -4.48
N LEU A 689 11.04 -31.50 -5.16
CA LEU A 689 11.52 -31.25 -6.51
C LEU A 689 10.65 -32.02 -7.52
N PRO A 690 10.55 -31.53 -8.78
CA PRO A 690 9.96 -32.30 -9.86
C PRO A 690 10.62 -33.69 -10.00
N PRO A 691 9.85 -34.78 -10.09
CA PRO A 691 10.39 -36.10 -10.43
C PRO A 691 11.29 -36.03 -11.68
N GLY A 692 12.41 -36.76 -11.70
CA GLY A 692 13.39 -36.68 -12.79
C GLY A 692 14.44 -35.56 -12.66
N PHE A 693 14.27 -34.61 -11.74
CA PHE A 693 15.29 -33.59 -11.47
C PHE A 693 16.64 -34.20 -11.10
N HIS A 694 16.65 -35.20 -10.20
CA HIS A 694 17.88 -35.88 -9.77
C HIS A 694 18.56 -36.66 -10.89
N THR A 695 17.78 -37.32 -11.75
CA THR A 695 18.32 -38.01 -12.94
C THR A 695 18.98 -37.02 -13.88
N LEU A 696 18.30 -35.92 -14.22
CA LEU A 696 18.84 -34.88 -15.08
C LEU A 696 20.12 -34.27 -14.49
N HIS A 697 20.13 -34.01 -13.18
CA HIS A 697 21.28 -33.46 -12.48
C HIS A 697 22.50 -34.39 -12.57
N LEU A 698 22.29 -35.69 -12.39
CA LEU A 698 23.33 -36.70 -12.50
C LEU A 698 23.81 -36.89 -13.95
N GLU A 699 22.92 -36.88 -14.94
CA GLU A 699 23.28 -36.94 -16.36
C GLU A 699 24.19 -35.78 -16.80
N ILE A 700 23.84 -34.55 -16.39
CA ILE A 700 24.67 -33.37 -16.67
C ILE A 700 26.01 -33.47 -15.92
N GLY A 701 25.99 -33.90 -14.66
CA GLY A 701 27.20 -34.09 -13.84
C GLY A 701 28.19 -35.07 -14.48
N MET A 702 27.70 -36.21 -14.97
CA MET A 702 28.49 -37.25 -15.64
C MET A 702 29.12 -36.78 -16.97
N ARG A 703 28.52 -35.80 -17.65
CA ARG A 703 29.08 -35.18 -18.86
C ARG A 703 30.08 -34.08 -18.56
N CYS A 704 29.84 -33.32 -17.50
CA CYS A 704 30.62 -32.14 -17.15
C CYS A 704 31.89 -32.47 -16.37
N PHE A 705 31.88 -33.53 -15.56
CA PHE A 705 32.95 -33.84 -14.62
C PHE A 705 33.51 -35.26 -14.80
N PRO A 706 34.79 -35.48 -14.46
CA PRO A 706 35.35 -36.82 -14.37
C PRO A 706 34.60 -37.69 -13.35
N LEU A 707 34.57 -39.00 -13.58
CA LEU A 707 33.86 -39.96 -12.72
C LEU A 707 34.23 -39.84 -11.23
N HIS A 708 35.51 -39.62 -10.90
CA HIS A 708 35.93 -39.48 -9.50
C HIS A 708 35.29 -38.27 -8.82
N THR A 709 35.12 -37.15 -9.52
CA THR A 709 34.47 -35.94 -9.00
C THR A 709 32.96 -36.17 -8.84
N VAL A 710 32.34 -36.90 -9.78
CA VAL A 710 30.92 -37.26 -9.68
C VAL A 710 30.67 -38.18 -8.48
N LEU A 711 31.54 -39.17 -8.26
CA LEU A 711 31.46 -40.04 -7.09
C LEU A 711 31.63 -39.24 -5.79
N GLN A 712 32.54 -38.27 -5.76
CA GLN A 712 32.63 -37.34 -4.62
C GLN A 712 31.32 -36.58 -4.40
N TYR A 713 30.67 -36.05 -5.44
CA TYR A 713 29.37 -35.40 -5.30
C TYR A 713 28.26 -36.35 -4.81
N VAL A 714 28.31 -37.64 -5.17
CA VAL A 714 27.41 -38.67 -4.64
C VAL A 714 27.69 -38.94 -3.16
N ASP A 715 28.96 -39.10 -2.79
CA ASP A 715 29.39 -39.35 -1.40
C ASP A 715 29.02 -38.20 -0.46
N HIS A 716 29.11 -36.96 -0.94
CA HIS A 716 28.69 -35.76 -0.21
C HIS A 716 27.16 -35.52 -0.26
N GLY A 717 26.40 -36.40 -0.92
CA GLY A 717 24.94 -36.33 -0.97
C GLY A 717 24.38 -35.20 -1.85
N VAL A 718 25.19 -34.65 -2.76
CA VAL A 718 24.76 -33.63 -3.73
C VAL A 718 24.11 -34.27 -4.95
N LEU A 719 24.62 -35.43 -5.37
CA LEU A 719 24.03 -36.23 -6.46
C LEU A 719 23.39 -37.50 -5.89
N HIS A 720 22.14 -37.75 -6.28
CA HIS A 720 21.41 -38.94 -5.88
C HIS A 720 21.38 -39.97 -7.01
N LEU A 721 21.83 -41.19 -6.73
CA LEU A 721 21.75 -42.31 -7.67
C LEU A 721 20.28 -42.72 -7.86
N THR A 722 19.72 -42.45 -9.03
CA THR A 722 18.37 -42.87 -9.40
C THR A 722 18.36 -44.29 -10.00
N GLU A 723 17.24 -44.99 -9.90
CA GLU A 723 17.11 -46.38 -10.35
C GLU A 723 17.42 -46.57 -11.84
N LYS A 724 17.08 -45.57 -12.66
CA LYS A 724 17.33 -45.56 -14.11
C LYS A 724 18.83 -45.55 -14.45
N ILE A 725 19.65 -44.87 -13.65
CA ILE A 725 21.10 -44.81 -13.86
C ILE A 725 21.80 -46.01 -13.23
N ARG A 726 21.25 -46.63 -12.16
CA ARG A 726 21.79 -47.89 -11.60
C ARG A 726 21.71 -49.08 -12.57
N GLN A 727 20.86 -48.99 -13.60
CA GLN A 727 20.69 -50.02 -14.63
C GLN A 727 21.67 -49.89 -15.80
N HIS A 728 22.39 -48.76 -15.89
CA HIS A 728 23.42 -48.47 -16.89
C HIS A 728 24.81 -48.51 -16.24
#